data_AF-A0A1U7CJG2-F1
#
_entry.id   AF-A0A1U7CJG2-F1
#
_cell.length_a   1.000
_cell.length_b   1.000
_cell.length_c   1.000
_cell.angle_alpha   90.00
_cell.angle_beta   90.00
_cell.angle_gamma   90.00
#
_symmetry.space_group_name_H-M   'P 1'
#
loop_
_entity.id
_entity.type
_entity.pdbx_description
1 polymer ?
#
loop_
_entity_poly.entity_id
_entity_poly.type
_entity_poly.pdbx_seq_one_letter_code
_entity_poly.pdbx_strand_id
1 'polypeptide(L)'
;MPSSTAVRTTRIREVAAAMGVALAVLAGLGSISTVAEEPAEHAGPANSLAGETSPYLLLHAHDPVEWRPWGPEAFAKAKAENKPIFLSIGYSSCFWCHVMQRESFRDPAVAKLLNDHFISIKVDREERPDVDQVYMAALQAFSTGGWPMSMFLLPDGRPFFGGTYFPPRDKPGFTGFETVLAGVAKSWREEHAEIERAAAGLTEIVRRKLGKGASRRKVPLGPEVVAEGRSQLADQFDPEYGGFGFNPGNARRPKFPEPVNLVFLLDQHRRDPAKAPASPTSAPSNRDPLTMSLFTLDHMARGGVRDQLGGGYHRYATSRFWIVPHFEKMLYDNAQLASVHLQAFELTGDPRWRDEAGATFAFIDRTMTSPEGGFYSSLDAETKAGEGAYYVWTPDEVKQVLGAGPDADAFIQVYGLKREPNFEGDRYVLLEPRPRAEQAESFKTTPAELERRLAPLRAKLLKARDQRPGPSRDDKILTAWNGLMIAAYADGYRVLKDDRLLRAAEKAADFLLDKLRDPSGRLLRTYRAGQARLPAYLEDYAYLAHGLLRLHEAAKDGRRLEQARALTDRMIADFADEQDGGFFFTADDHESLLARSKDPLDGALPSANGIAVLNLMALHRADAGETRYLDLAGKTLDAFSPFLAQNPASMPIMLVGLLEYHDVRPPQKPAPGASADAPKVVSAQAKVVEGQKPKAGGAVAVVVSLAIQSGWHVYANPTGQEFLKPTTITLEAGQPAESIRVDYPGGKAQTLASVSPEPVSLYEGKVEIPLRFRLTKAAAPGKLRVLLRLKFQACDDKVCLAPASLVVPVDLTIAP
;
A
#
# COMPACT_ATOMS: atom_id res chain seq x y z
N MET A 1 -48.97 7.96 13.24
CA MET A 1 -47.62 7.72 13.80
C MET A 1 -46.83 6.86 12.82
N PRO A 2 -45.86 7.42 12.08
CA PRO A 2 -44.88 6.64 11.32
C PRO A 2 -43.53 6.58 12.05
N SER A 3 -42.80 5.49 11.78
CA SER A 3 -41.71 4.90 12.55
C SER A 3 -40.38 5.68 12.56
N SER A 4 -39.74 5.69 13.74
CA SER A 4 -38.59 6.51 14.16
C SER A 4 -37.21 6.25 13.51
N THR A 5 -37.11 5.45 12.44
CA THR A 5 -35.81 4.99 11.91
C THR A 5 -35.29 5.76 10.70
N ALA A 6 -36.17 6.42 9.93
CA ALA A 6 -35.80 7.21 8.75
C ALA A 6 -35.27 8.62 9.07
N VAL A 7 -35.25 9.02 10.34
CA VAL A 7 -34.83 10.36 10.80
C VAL A 7 -33.34 10.40 11.19
N ARG A 8 -32.62 9.27 11.17
CA ARG A 8 -31.24 9.16 11.72
C ARG A 8 -30.10 9.40 10.73
N THR A 9 -30.28 9.21 9.41
CA THR A 9 -29.20 9.35 8.41
C THR A 9 -29.18 10.69 7.68
N THR A 10 -30.29 11.42 7.65
CA THR A 10 -30.37 12.75 7.03
C THR A 10 -29.56 13.81 7.81
N ARG A 11 -29.36 13.61 9.13
CA ARG A 11 -28.72 14.61 10.00
C ARG A 11 -27.19 14.72 9.90
N ILE A 12 -26.46 13.70 9.44
CA ILE A 12 -24.98 13.81 9.31
C ILE A 12 -24.62 14.71 8.12
N ARG A 13 -25.41 14.66 7.04
CA ARG A 13 -25.30 15.61 5.92
C ARG A 13 -25.81 17.01 6.29
N GLU A 14 -26.82 17.11 7.15
CA GLU A 14 -27.27 18.42 7.68
C GLU A 14 -26.27 19.04 8.64
N VAL A 15 -25.48 18.26 9.40
CA VAL A 15 -24.36 18.77 10.20
C VAL A 15 -23.20 19.22 9.29
N ALA A 16 -22.89 18.47 8.22
CA ALA A 16 -21.91 18.93 7.21
C ALA A 16 -22.40 20.15 6.39
N ALA A 17 -23.71 20.27 6.17
CA ALA A 17 -24.34 21.41 5.50
C ALA A 17 -24.53 22.62 6.43
N ALA A 18 -24.76 22.41 7.73
CA ALA A 18 -24.74 23.47 8.75
C ALA A 18 -23.31 23.97 9.02
N MET A 19 -22.30 23.11 8.85
CA MET A 19 -20.88 23.45 8.93
C MET A 19 -20.26 23.89 7.58
N GLY A 20 -21.03 23.99 6.49
CA GLY A 20 -20.55 24.56 5.21
C GLY A 20 -19.32 23.87 4.60
N VAL A 21 -19.14 22.55 4.78
CA VAL A 21 -17.96 21.84 4.25
C VAL A 21 -18.32 21.07 2.97
N ALA A 22 -17.84 21.55 1.83
CA ALA A 22 -17.79 20.77 0.60
C ALA A 22 -16.64 19.75 0.69
N LEU A 23 -16.98 18.46 0.64
CA LEU A 23 -16.03 17.37 0.45
C LEU A 23 -15.58 17.32 -1.00
N ALA A 24 -14.26 17.43 -1.26
CA ALA A 24 -13.71 17.18 -2.57
C ALA A 24 -12.39 16.39 -2.53
N VAL A 25 -12.35 15.42 -3.44
CA VAL A 25 -11.31 14.43 -3.73
C VAL A 25 -10.10 15.10 -4.40
N LEU A 26 -8.89 14.77 -3.95
CA LEU A 26 -7.63 15.15 -4.59
C LEU A 26 -7.44 14.33 -5.89
N ALA A 27 -7.91 14.86 -7.00
CA ALA A 27 -7.44 14.50 -8.33
C ALA A 27 -7.45 15.74 -9.23
N GLY A 28 -6.31 16.42 -9.30
CA GLY A 28 -6.06 17.47 -10.29
C GLY A 28 -5.90 18.87 -9.71
N LEU A 29 -4.68 19.20 -9.31
CA LEU A 29 -4.17 20.56 -9.47
C LEU A 29 -2.73 20.46 -9.99
N GLY A 30 -2.53 21.00 -11.19
CA GLY A 30 -1.20 21.26 -11.74
C GLY A 30 -0.47 22.33 -10.93
N SER A 31 0.84 22.35 -11.11
CA SER A 31 1.84 23.18 -10.46
C SER A 31 1.38 24.60 -10.15
N ILE A 32 1.23 24.91 -8.87
CA ILE A 32 1.27 26.29 -8.36
C ILE A 32 2.46 26.36 -7.42
N SER A 33 3.63 26.71 -7.97
CA SER A 33 4.81 27.09 -7.21
C SER A 33 5.22 28.50 -7.64
N THR A 34 4.55 29.51 -7.10
CA THR A 34 5.21 30.81 -6.93
C THR A 34 6.12 30.66 -5.72
N VAL A 35 7.44 30.72 -5.94
CA VAL A 35 8.43 30.77 -4.88
C VAL A 35 8.14 32.00 -4.03
N ALA A 36 7.43 31.81 -2.92
CA ALA A 36 7.36 32.81 -1.86
C ALA A 36 8.69 32.76 -1.12
N GLU A 37 9.40 33.89 -1.04
CA GLU A 37 10.55 34.05 -0.15
C GLU A 37 10.17 33.61 1.27
N GLU A 38 10.95 32.70 1.86
CA GLU A 38 10.77 32.31 3.25
C GLU A 38 11.00 33.53 4.17
N PRO A 39 10.10 33.80 5.13
CA PRO A 39 10.43 34.68 6.24
C PRO A 39 11.59 34.07 7.01
N ALA A 40 12.50 34.93 7.48
CA ALA A 40 13.63 34.57 8.34
C ALA A 40 13.24 33.61 9.47
N GLU A 41 14.21 32.82 9.93
CA GLU A 41 14.17 31.86 11.03
C GLU A 41 13.58 32.50 12.32
N HIS A 42 12.25 32.62 12.39
CA HIS A 42 11.53 32.94 13.60
C HIS A 42 11.53 31.68 14.46
N ALA A 43 12.63 31.46 15.19
CA ALA A 43 12.63 30.55 16.31
C ALA A 43 11.73 31.15 17.40
N GLY A 44 10.44 30.87 17.31
CA GLY A 44 9.51 31.12 18.41
C GLY A 44 10.01 30.41 19.69
N PRO A 45 9.53 30.83 20.86
CA PRO A 45 9.85 30.12 22.10
C PRO A 45 9.50 28.64 21.95
N ALA A 46 10.36 27.78 22.51
CA ALA A 46 10.15 26.33 22.46
C ALA A 46 8.80 25.95 23.08
N ASN A 47 8.00 25.15 22.36
CA ASN A 47 6.78 24.55 22.87
C ASN A 47 7.07 23.18 23.52
N SER A 48 6.02 22.42 23.85
CA SER A 48 6.17 21.16 24.61
C SER A 48 6.86 20.04 23.80
N LEU A 49 7.00 20.17 22.48
CA LEU A 49 7.69 19.18 21.64
C LEU A 49 9.22 19.24 21.74
N ALA A 50 9.81 20.30 22.32
CA ALA A 50 11.26 20.44 22.43
C ALA A 50 11.94 19.35 23.29
N GLY A 51 11.16 18.62 24.10
CA GLY A 51 11.65 17.47 24.88
C GLY A 51 11.52 16.12 24.18
N GLU A 52 10.97 16.08 22.96
CA GLU A 52 10.76 14.82 22.23
C GLU A 52 12.01 14.34 21.49
N THR A 53 12.04 13.05 21.14
CA THR A 53 13.14 12.45 20.39
C THR A 53 12.89 12.41 18.89
N SER A 54 11.63 12.37 18.46
CA SER A 54 11.26 12.28 17.04
C SER A 54 11.75 13.50 16.24
N PRO A 55 12.49 13.31 15.13
CA PRO A 55 12.82 14.37 14.20
C PRO A 55 11.57 15.12 13.69
N TYR A 56 10.46 14.41 13.45
CA TYR A 56 9.22 15.03 13.03
C TYR A 56 8.62 15.94 14.10
N LEU A 57 8.58 15.49 15.37
CA LEU A 57 8.05 16.34 16.44
C LEU A 57 8.97 17.54 16.72
N LEU A 58 10.28 17.32 16.70
CA LEU A 58 11.27 18.39 16.90
C LEU A 58 11.24 19.45 15.81
N LEU A 59 10.89 19.08 14.57
CA LEU A 59 10.67 20.03 13.46
C LEU A 59 9.62 21.09 13.81
N HIS A 60 8.65 20.75 14.68
CA HIS A 60 7.56 21.62 15.09
C HIS A 60 7.78 22.29 16.46
N ALA A 61 8.93 22.08 17.11
CA ALA A 61 9.19 22.55 18.47
C ALA A 61 9.23 24.08 18.63
N HIS A 62 9.45 24.80 17.53
CA HIS A 62 9.53 26.27 17.49
C HIS A 62 8.45 26.92 16.62
N ASP A 63 7.47 26.14 16.16
CA ASP A 63 6.29 26.70 15.48
C ASP A 63 5.49 27.60 16.44
N PRO A 64 4.81 28.64 15.94
CA PRO A 64 3.98 29.53 16.78
C PRO A 64 2.74 28.84 17.38
N VAL A 65 2.36 27.67 16.87
CA VAL A 65 1.32 26.82 17.48
C VAL A 65 1.89 26.19 18.76
N GLU A 66 1.12 26.23 19.85
CA GLU A 66 1.48 25.59 21.13
C GLU A 66 1.28 24.07 21.07
N TRP A 67 2.14 23.40 20.30
CA TRP A 67 2.07 21.95 20.13
C TRP A 67 2.38 21.18 21.42
N ARG A 68 1.67 20.06 21.57
CA ARG A 68 1.89 19.06 22.62
C ARG A 68 2.07 17.67 22.02
N PRO A 69 2.88 16.80 22.64
CA PRO A 69 2.92 15.39 22.25
C PRO A 69 1.60 14.71 22.63
N TRP A 70 1.29 13.60 21.96
CA TRP A 70 0.19 12.74 22.36
C TRP A 70 0.46 12.13 23.74
N GLY A 71 -0.45 12.35 24.68
CA GLY A 71 -0.34 11.77 26.01
C GLY A 71 -1.36 12.31 27.00
N PRO A 72 -1.43 11.70 28.20
CA PRO A 72 -2.45 11.99 29.20
C PRO A 72 -2.48 13.47 29.61
N GLU A 73 -1.35 14.17 29.61
CA GLU A 73 -1.27 15.59 29.95
C GLU A 73 -2.05 16.47 28.96
N ALA A 74 -1.98 16.17 27.66
CA ALA A 74 -2.71 16.93 26.64
C ALA A 74 -4.23 16.71 26.76
N PHE A 75 -4.67 15.47 27.01
CA PHE A 75 -6.08 15.17 27.25
C PHE A 75 -6.60 15.78 28.56
N ALA A 76 -5.81 15.75 29.63
CA ALA A 76 -6.16 16.37 30.90
C ALA A 76 -6.35 17.88 30.74
N LYS A 77 -5.45 18.55 30.01
CA LYS A 77 -5.58 19.98 29.69
C LYS A 77 -6.82 20.26 28.85
N ALA A 78 -7.09 19.47 27.81
CA ALA A 78 -8.30 19.64 26.98
C ALA A 78 -9.59 19.54 27.80
N LYS A 79 -9.64 18.60 28.75
CA LYS A 79 -10.76 18.45 29.69
C LYS A 79 -10.86 19.64 30.65
N ALA A 80 -9.75 20.06 31.24
CA ALA A 80 -9.72 21.16 32.21
C ALA A 80 -10.12 22.50 31.58
N GLU A 81 -9.71 22.76 30.33
CA GLU A 81 -10.04 24.00 29.61
C GLU A 81 -11.35 23.92 28.82
N ASN A 82 -11.99 22.75 28.76
CA ASN A 82 -13.17 22.48 27.94
C ASN A 82 -12.99 22.93 26.47
N LYS A 83 -11.84 22.59 25.89
CA LYS A 83 -11.49 22.88 24.49
C LYS A 83 -11.43 21.59 23.68
N PRO A 84 -11.90 21.60 22.41
CA PRO A 84 -11.68 20.48 21.50
C PRO A 84 -10.19 20.31 21.22
N ILE A 85 -9.81 19.10 20.82
CA ILE A 85 -8.44 18.77 20.42
C ILE A 85 -8.32 18.94 18.91
N PHE A 86 -7.27 19.62 18.46
CA PHE A 86 -6.79 19.53 17.08
C PHE A 86 -5.62 18.55 17.04
N LEU A 87 -5.80 17.43 16.37
CA LEU A 87 -4.78 16.39 16.21
C LEU A 87 -4.18 16.46 14.80
N SER A 88 -2.87 16.66 14.72
CA SER A 88 -2.11 16.60 13.47
C SER A 88 -1.14 15.41 13.48
N ILE A 89 -1.30 14.50 12.52
CA ILE A 89 -0.46 13.31 12.37
C ILE A 89 0.33 13.37 11.05
N GLY A 90 1.62 13.08 11.12
CA GLY A 90 2.53 13.03 9.97
C GLY A 90 3.84 12.31 10.30
N TYR A 91 4.87 12.51 9.49
CA TYR A 91 6.21 11.93 9.66
C TYR A 91 7.23 12.82 8.94
N SER A 92 8.50 12.63 9.25
CA SER A 92 9.60 13.56 8.92
C SER A 92 9.85 13.71 7.42
N SER A 93 9.74 12.64 6.63
CA SER A 93 10.00 12.67 5.17
C SER A 93 8.79 13.08 4.33
N CYS A 94 7.66 13.38 4.96
CA CYS A 94 6.40 13.68 4.31
C CYS A 94 6.38 15.09 3.68
N PHE A 95 6.45 15.19 2.35
CA PHE A 95 6.38 16.47 1.61
C PHE A 95 5.17 17.34 2.01
N TRP A 96 3.95 16.80 1.94
CA TRP A 96 2.75 17.58 2.26
C TRP A 96 2.67 18.01 3.73
N CYS A 97 3.38 17.32 4.63
CA CYS A 97 3.47 17.69 6.02
C CYS A 97 4.34 18.96 6.19
N HIS A 98 5.44 19.07 5.44
CA HIS A 98 6.26 20.28 5.36
C HIS A 98 5.52 21.45 4.71
N VAL A 99 4.76 21.20 3.64
CA VAL A 99 3.91 22.22 3.02
C VAL A 99 2.90 22.78 4.03
N MET A 100 2.19 21.90 4.75
CA MET A 100 1.24 22.31 5.79
C MET A 100 1.93 23.08 6.93
N GLN A 101 3.15 22.70 7.32
CA GLN A 101 3.92 23.44 8.32
C GLN A 101 4.21 24.87 7.87
N ARG A 102 4.83 25.00 6.69
CA ARG A 102 5.32 26.27 6.16
C ARG A 102 4.18 27.23 5.85
N GLU A 103 3.11 26.73 5.25
CA GLU A 103 1.98 27.58 4.81
C GLU A 103 0.96 27.85 5.92
N SER A 104 0.65 26.85 6.75
CA SER A 104 -0.47 26.92 7.70
C SER A 104 -0.01 27.01 9.16
N PHE A 105 0.86 26.11 9.63
CA PHE A 105 1.23 26.10 11.06
C PHE A 105 2.19 27.23 11.47
N ARG A 106 2.95 27.80 10.54
CA ARG A 106 3.80 28.99 10.76
C ARG A 106 3.08 30.31 10.51
N ASP A 107 1.86 30.30 9.99
CA ASP A 107 1.05 31.51 9.81
C ASP A 107 0.55 32.02 11.18
N PRO A 108 0.85 33.26 11.58
CA PRO A 108 0.49 33.78 12.90
C PRO A 108 -1.02 33.84 13.16
N ALA A 109 -1.85 34.04 12.13
CA ALA A 109 -3.31 34.13 12.29
C ALA A 109 -3.92 32.74 12.52
N VAL A 110 -3.47 31.73 11.74
CA VAL A 110 -3.83 30.33 11.95
C VAL A 110 -3.36 29.85 13.32
N ALA A 111 -2.11 30.14 13.69
CA ALA A 111 -1.56 29.73 14.98
C ALA A 111 -2.33 30.34 16.15
N LYS A 112 -2.73 31.62 16.05
CA LYS A 112 -3.57 32.27 17.04
C LYS A 112 -4.93 31.58 17.19
N LEU A 113 -5.60 31.24 16.09
CA LEU A 113 -6.87 30.51 16.13
C LEU A 113 -6.74 29.14 16.80
N LEU A 114 -5.66 28.41 16.49
CA LEU A 114 -5.36 27.13 17.13
C LEU A 114 -5.15 27.28 18.64
N ASN A 115 -4.30 28.22 19.06
CA ASN A 115 -3.95 28.41 20.47
C ASN A 115 -5.16 28.91 21.31
N ASP A 116 -5.99 29.79 20.74
CA ASP A 116 -7.16 30.35 21.43
C ASP A 116 -8.27 29.31 21.64
N HIS A 117 -8.48 28.40 20.68
CA HIS A 117 -9.69 27.58 20.62
C HIS A 117 -9.46 26.08 20.78
N PHE A 118 -8.23 25.59 20.64
CA PHE A 118 -7.94 24.15 20.60
C PHE A 118 -6.78 23.77 21.53
N ILE A 119 -6.76 22.52 21.97
CA ILE A 119 -5.52 21.88 22.42
C ILE A 119 -4.90 21.16 21.22
N SER A 120 -3.77 21.67 20.73
CA SER A 120 -3.10 21.17 19.53
C SER A 120 -2.12 20.06 19.87
N ILE A 121 -2.36 18.85 19.35
CA ILE A 121 -1.54 17.65 19.55
C ILE A 121 -0.86 17.28 18.24
N LYS A 122 0.44 17.00 18.31
CA LYS A 122 1.27 16.54 17.18
C LYS A 122 1.71 15.10 17.39
N VAL A 123 1.61 14.27 16.35
CA VAL A 123 1.97 12.85 16.39
C VAL A 123 2.83 12.47 15.20
N ASP A 124 3.95 11.81 15.49
CA ASP A 124 4.73 11.07 14.51
C ASP A 124 4.11 9.67 14.33
N ARG A 125 3.57 9.38 13.14
CA ARG A 125 2.97 8.08 12.85
C ARG A 125 3.99 6.93 12.88
N GLU A 126 5.27 7.23 12.68
CA GLU A 126 6.31 6.21 12.72
C GLU A 126 6.59 5.79 14.16
N GLU A 127 6.38 6.67 15.14
CA GLU A 127 6.48 6.36 16.57
C GLU A 127 5.15 5.81 17.13
N ARG A 128 4.01 6.31 16.66
CA ARG A 128 2.66 5.96 17.14
C ARG A 128 1.72 5.49 16.00
N PRO A 129 2.04 4.37 15.34
CA PRO A 129 1.19 3.82 14.27
C PRO A 129 -0.20 3.38 14.77
N ASP A 130 -0.35 3.07 16.06
CA ASP A 130 -1.65 2.75 16.68
C ASP A 130 -2.61 3.94 16.64
N VAL A 131 -2.12 5.12 16.98
CA VAL A 131 -2.87 6.38 16.91
C VAL A 131 -3.21 6.69 15.45
N ASP A 132 -2.23 6.58 14.55
CA ASP A 132 -2.42 6.76 13.11
C ASP A 132 -3.53 5.87 12.54
N GLN A 133 -3.51 4.56 12.82
CA GLN A 133 -4.52 3.62 12.32
C GLN A 133 -5.94 3.97 12.79
N VAL A 134 -6.11 4.33 14.07
CA VAL A 134 -7.42 4.71 14.64
C VAL A 134 -8.00 5.92 13.94
N TYR A 135 -7.20 6.98 13.78
CA TYR A 135 -7.68 8.23 13.20
C TYR A 135 -7.74 8.21 11.68
N MET A 136 -6.88 7.43 11.01
CA MET A 136 -7.00 7.19 9.57
C MET A 136 -8.29 6.44 9.25
N ALA A 137 -8.65 5.42 10.04
CA ALA A 137 -9.92 4.70 9.86
C ALA A 137 -11.14 5.62 10.04
N ALA A 138 -11.04 6.59 10.95
CA ALA A 138 -12.04 7.63 11.17
C ALA A 138 -12.13 8.57 9.97
N LEU A 139 -11.01 9.11 9.49
CA LEU A 139 -10.98 9.99 8.32
C LEU A 139 -11.51 9.29 7.06
N GLN A 140 -11.17 8.02 6.87
CA GLN A 140 -11.64 7.17 5.78
C GLN A 140 -13.13 6.82 5.87
N ALA A 141 -13.85 7.25 6.90
CA ALA A 141 -15.31 7.11 6.94
C ALA A 141 -16.01 8.10 5.98
N PHE A 142 -15.33 9.19 5.59
CA PHE A 142 -15.90 10.22 4.73
C PHE A 142 -14.90 10.79 3.71
N SER A 143 -13.59 10.49 3.79
CA SER A 143 -12.57 10.92 2.82
C SER A 143 -11.74 9.72 2.31
N THR A 144 -10.89 9.94 1.31
CA THR A 144 -9.88 8.94 0.88
C THR A 144 -8.75 8.77 1.92
N GLY A 145 -8.59 9.72 2.84
CA GLY A 145 -7.50 9.75 3.81
C GLY A 145 -6.17 10.22 3.22
N GLY A 146 -5.12 10.21 4.04
CA GLY A 146 -3.76 10.60 3.67
C GLY A 146 -3.08 11.49 4.72
N TRP A 147 -1.80 11.79 4.50
CA TRP A 147 -1.00 12.67 5.35
C TRP A 147 -0.66 13.98 4.62
N PRO A 148 -0.57 15.12 5.33
CA PRO A 148 -0.80 15.30 6.77
C PRO A 148 -2.26 15.04 7.12
N MET A 149 -2.49 14.41 8.27
CA MET A 149 -3.84 14.12 8.75
C MET A 149 -4.23 15.15 9.81
N SER A 150 -5.36 15.82 9.61
CA SER A 150 -5.86 16.92 10.42
C SER A 150 -7.23 16.55 11.01
N MET A 151 -7.27 16.17 12.29
CA MET A 151 -8.46 15.64 12.95
C MET A 151 -8.91 16.54 14.11
N PHE A 152 -10.22 16.59 14.35
CA PHE A 152 -10.82 17.29 15.48
C PHE A 152 -11.50 16.30 16.41
N LEU A 153 -11.13 16.35 17.68
CA LEU A 153 -11.54 15.38 18.70
C LEU A 153 -12.21 16.05 19.88
N LEU A 154 -13.09 15.31 20.55
CA LEU A 154 -13.52 15.62 21.90
C LEU A 154 -12.33 15.52 22.88
N PRO A 155 -12.42 16.17 24.07
CA PRO A 155 -11.39 16.06 25.11
C PRO A 155 -11.11 14.62 25.61
N ASP A 156 -11.96 13.66 25.28
CA ASP A 156 -11.78 12.24 25.58
C ASP A 156 -11.17 11.42 24.42
N GLY A 157 -10.82 12.08 23.31
CA GLY A 157 -10.19 11.48 22.14
C GLY A 157 -11.15 10.99 21.05
N ARG A 158 -12.48 11.03 21.24
CA ARG A 158 -13.40 10.62 20.17
C ARG A 158 -13.36 11.62 19.00
N PRO A 159 -13.09 11.18 17.74
CA PRO A 159 -13.04 12.07 16.58
C PRO A 159 -14.45 12.45 16.15
N PHE A 160 -14.65 13.70 15.70
CA PHE A 160 -15.94 14.15 15.16
C PHE A 160 -15.85 14.81 13.78
N PHE A 161 -14.67 15.28 13.36
CA PHE A 161 -14.45 15.88 12.05
C PHE A 161 -12.96 15.77 11.64
N GLY A 162 -12.64 15.91 10.36
CA GLY A 162 -11.25 15.93 9.91
C GLY A 162 -11.06 16.11 8.40
N GLY A 163 -9.81 16.16 8.00
CA GLY A 163 -9.35 16.28 6.61
C GLY A 163 -7.86 15.95 6.50
N THR A 164 -7.29 16.19 5.32
CA THR A 164 -5.85 16.03 5.09
C THR A 164 -5.15 17.39 5.19
N TYR A 165 -4.77 17.96 4.06
CA TYR A 165 -4.20 19.30 3.94
C TYR A 165 -5.30 20.36 3.87
N PHE A 166 -5.13 21.45 4.64
CA PHE A 166 -5.97 22.64 4.56
C PHE A 166 -5.08 23.85 4.24
N PRO A 167 -5.30 24.57 3.12
CA PRO A 167 -4.54 25.77 2.80
C PRO A 167 -4.81 26.87 3.84
N PRO A 168 -3.88 27.80 4.09
CA PRO A 168 -4.06 28.79 5.16
C PRO A 168 -5.29 29.70 4.96
N ARG A 169 -5.69 29.94 3.71
CA ARG A 169 -6.83 30.77 3.31
C ARG A 169 -7.67 30.04 2.26
N ASP A 170 -8.91 30.49 2.08
CA ASP A 170 -9.82 29.94 1.07
C ASP A 170 -9.21 30.06 -0.34
N LYS A 171 -9.29 28.99 -1.13
CA LYS A 171 -8.91 28.95 -2.54
C LYS A 171 -10.10 28.39 -3.35
N PRO A 172 -10.23 28.69 -4.65
CA PRO A 172 -11.29 28.09 -5.46
C PRO A 172 -11.30 26.56 -5.34
N GLY A 173 -12.40 25.99 -4.83
CA GLY A 173 -12.54 24.55 -4.58
C GLY A 173 -11.97 24.03 -3.26
N PHE A 174 -11.34 24.87 -2.44
CA PHE A 174 -10.73 24.48 -1.16
C PHE A 174 -11.11 25.45 -0.05
N THR A 175 -11.70 24.91 1.02
CA THR A 175 -11.96 25.67 2.24
C THR A 175 -10.63 25.86 2.99
N GLY A 176 -10.32 27.10 3.32
CA GLY A 176 -9.12 27.50 4.05
C GLY A 176 -9.18 27.09 5.51
N PHE A 177 -8.00 26.92 6.10
CA PHE A 177 -7.87 26.43 7.45
C PHE A 177 -8.42 27.41 8.48
N GLU A 178 -8.27 28.73 8.27
CA GLU A 178 -8.94 29.75 9.09
C GLU A 178 -10.45 29.54 9.13
N THR A 179 -11.08 29.34 7.97
CA THR A 179 -12.52 29.11 7.84
C THR A 179 -12.95 27.82 8.54
N VAL A 180 -12.17 26.73 8.36
CA VAL A 180 -12.41 25.46 9.05
C VAL A 180 -12.31 25.61 10.56
N LEU A 181 -11.24 26.22 11.07
CA LEU A 181 -11.00 26.41 12.51
C LEU A 181 -12.09 27.28 13.15
N ALA A 182 -12.47 28.37 12.49
CA ALA A 182 -13.55 29.24 12.95
C ALA A 182 -14.90 28.50 12.98
N GLY A 183 -15.20 27.70 11.95
CA GLY A 183 -16.40 26.87 11.88
C GLY A 183 -16.46 25.84 13.01
N VAL A 184 -15.39 25.09 13.24
CA VAL A 184 -15.32 24.11 14.34
C VAL A 184 -15.43 24.79 15.70
N ALA A 185 -14.73 25.91 15.93
CA ALA A 185 -14.80 26.64 17.18
C ALA A 185 -16.20 27.22 17.47
N LYS A 186 -16.92 27.64 16.41
CA LYS A 186 -18.32 28.07 16.52
C LYS A 186 -19.24 26.91 16.88
N SER A 187 -19.20 25.80 16.13
CA SER A 187 -20.02 24.61 16.42
C SER A 187 -19.72 24.02 17.80
N TRP A 188 -18.48 24.12 18.31
CA TRP A 188 -18.15 23.72 19.69
C TRP A 188 -18.97 24.47 20.74
N ARG A 189 -19.20 25.78 20.54
CA ARG A 189 -19.96 26.63 21.47
C ARG A 189 -21.46 26.52 21.28
N GLU A 190 -21.92 26.44 20.03
CA GLU A 190 -23.33 26.58 19.67
C GLU A 190 -24.04 25.24 19.46
N GLU A 191 -23.30 24.20 19.04
CA GLU A 191 -23.85 22.92 18.54
C GLU A 191 -23.21 21.70 19.21
N HIS A 192 -22.77 21.83 20.47
CA HIS A 192 -22.03 20.79 21.19
C HIS A 192 -22.73 19.41 21.20
N ALA A 193 -24.06 19.38 21.30
CA ALA A 193 -24.84 18.14 21.27
C ALA A 193 -24.85 17.44 19.89
N GLU A 194 -24.65 18.17 18.79
CA GLU A 194 -24.46 17.58 17.46
C GLU A 194 -23.04 17.03 17.32
N ILE A 195 -22.03 17.73 17.85
CA ILE A 195 -20.63 17.25 17.88
C ILE A 195 -20.52 15.92 18.65
N GLU A 196 -21.11 15.83 19.84
CA GLU A 196 -21.13 14.59 20.63
C GLU A 196 -21.79 13.41 19.86
N ARG A 197 -22.86 13.68 19.11
CA ARG A 197 -23.51 12.67 18.27
C ARG A 197 -22.65 12.25 17.08
N ALA A 198 -22.01 13.21 16.41
CA ALA A 198 -21.06 12.93 15.34
C ALA A 198 -19.89 12.07 15.86
N ALA A 199 -19.35 12.43 17.03
CA ALA A 199 -18.27 11.71 17.68
C ALA A 199 -18.65 10.26 18.03
N ALA A 200 -19.85 10.06 18.61
CA ALA A 200 -20.36 8.73 18.93
C ALA A 200 -20.57 7.88 17.67
N GLY A 201 -21.14 8.46 16.61
CA GLY A 201 -21.34 7.77 15.33
C GLY A 201 -20.03 7.35 14.67
N LEU A 202 -19.05 8.25 14.63
CA LEU A 202 -17.74 7.96 14.04
C LEU A 202 -16.96 6.94 14.86
N THR A 203 -17.03 7.01 16.19
CA THR A 203 -16.43 6.01 17.08
C THR A 203 -16.95 4.60 16.82
N GLU A 204 -18.27 4.45 16.61
CA GLU A 204 -18.86 3.15 16.28
C GLU A 204 -18.40 2.64 14.90
N ILE A 205 -18.25 3.52 13.92
CA ILE A 205 -17.69 3.17 12.60
C ILE A 205 -16.25 2.66 12.75
N VAL A 206 -15.41 3.37 13.52
CA VAL A 206 -14.02 2.99 13.77
C VAL A 206 -13.94 1.65 14.50
N ARG A 207 -14.72 1.46 15.57
CA ARG A 207 -14.80 0.19 16.30
C ARG A 207 -15.25 -0.96 15.41
N ARG A 208 -16.21 -0.73 14.52
CA ARG A 208 -16.66 -1.75 13.57
C ARG A 208 -15.60 -2.07 12.52
N LYS A 209 -14.87 -1.08 12.01
CA LYS A 209 -13.80 -1.25 11.02
C LYS A 209 -12.58 -1.96 11.61
N LEU A 210 -12.14 -1.57 12.81
CA LEU A 210 -10.90 -2.06 13.42
C LEU A 210 -11.10 -3.24 14.38
N GLY A 211 -12.21 -3.27 15.11
CA GLY A 211 -12.46 -4.23 16.19
C GLY A 211 -13.19 -5.51 15.80
N LYS A 212 -13.79 -5.59 14.60
CA LYS A 212 -14.33 -6.85 14.09
C LYS A 212 -13.26 -7.59 13.29
N GLY A 213 -12.39 -8.30 14.00
CA GLY A 213 -11.79 -9.50 13.42
C GLY A 213 -12.92 -10.43 12.96
N ALA A 214 -12.75 -11.06 11.81
CA ALA A 214 -13.54 -12.18 11.32
C ALA A 214 -15.07 -12.07 11.45
N SER A 215 -15.79 -12.13 10.33
CA SER A 215 -17.09 -12.80 10.41
C SER A 215 -16.87 -14.15 11.12
N ARG A 216 -17.63 -14.47 12.18
CA ARG A 216 -17.58 -15.79 12.83
C ARG A 216 -17.77 -16.95 11.85
N ARG A 217 -18.33 -16.66 10.67
CA ARG A 217 -18.46 -17.60 9.59
C ARG A 217 -17.13 -17.74 8.85
N LYS A 218 -16.37 -18.77 9.23
CA LYS A 218 -15.20 -19.24 8.48
C LYS A 218 -15.56 -19.55 7.04
N VAL A 219 -14.71 -19.15 6.11
CA VAL A 219 -14.84 -19.47 4.68
C VAL A 219 -13.75 -20.49 4.33
N PRO A 220 -14.07 -21.62 3.68
CA PRO A 220 -13.05 -22.54 3.20
C PRO A 220 -12.05 -21.82 2.29
N LEU A 221 -10.77 -21.96 2.58
CA LEU A 221 -9.67 -21.36 1.81
C LEU A 221 -9.04 -22.43 0.92
N GLY A 222 -9.64 -22.72 -0.23
CA GLY A 222 -9.08 -23.67 -1.20
C GLY A 222 -8.13 -23.00 -2.20
N PRO A 223 -7.56 -23.79 -3.14
CA PRO A 223 -6.67 -23.29 -4.20
C PRO A 223 -7.28 -22.19 -5.08
N GLU A 224 -8.61 -22.12 -5.16
CA GLU A 224 -9.36 -21.09 -5.87
C GLU A 224 -9.12 -19.68 -5.33
N VAL A 225 -8.91 -19.52 -4.01
CA VAL A 225 -8.65 -18.21 -3.40
C VAL A 225 -7.31 -17.65 -3.89
N VAL A 226 -6.29 -18.51 -3.97
CA VAL A 226 -4.96 -18.17 -4.49
C VAL A 226 -5.05 -17.82 -5.98
N ALA A 227 -5.76 -18.63 -6.76
CA ALA A 227 -5.96 -18.37 -8.18
C ALA A 227 -6.69 -17.05 -8.44
N GLU A 228 -7.67 -16.70 -7.58
CA GLU A 228 -8.37 -15.42 -7.64
C GLU A 228 -7.48 -14.24 -7.24
N GLY A 229 -6.62 -14.39 -6.22
CA GLY A 229 -5.61 -13.38 -5.87
C GLY A 229 -4.70 -13.03 -7.05
N ARG A 230 -4.16 -14.04 -7.73
CA ARG A 230 -3.38 -13.85 -8.96
C ARG A 230 -4.19 -13.19 -10.07
N SER A 231 -5.45 -13.60 -10.25
CA SER A 231 -6.34 -13.06 -11.27
C SER A 231 -6.65 -11.57 -11.04
N GLN A 232 -6.88 -11.17 -9.78
CA GLN A 232 -7.13 -9.78 -9.41
C GLN A 232 -5.88 -8.89 -9.57
N LEU A 233 -4.68 -9.40 -9.26
CA LEU A 233 -3.44 -8.66 -9.52
C LEU A 233 -3.20 -8.48 -11.04
N ALA A 234 -3.50 -9.50 -11.84
CA ALA A 234 -3.41 -9.40 -13.30
C ALA A 234 -4.42 -8.38 -13.87
N ASP A 235 -5.61 -8.27 -13.30
CA ASP A 235 -6.60 -7.26 -13.70
C ASP A 235 -6.17 -5.83 -13.30
N GLN A 236 -5.33 -5.70 -12.27
CA GLN A 236 -4.77 -4.44 -11.77
C GLN A 236 -3.42 -4.05 -12.38
N PHE A 237 -2.79 -4.96 -13.12
CA PHE A 237 -1.46 -4.76 -13.67
C PHE A 237 -1.46 -3.69 -14.77
N ASP A 238 -0.46 -2.82 -14.76
CA ASP A 238 -0.23 -1.85 -15.83
C ASP A 238 0.56 -2.51 -16.98
N PRO A 239 -0.07 -2.80 -18.13
CA PRO A 239 0.59 -3.53 -19.22
C PRO A 239 1.61 -2.69 -20.00
N GLU A 240 1.68 -1.38 -19.77
CA GLU A 240 2.54 -0.46 -20.50
C GLU A 240 3.74 -0.01 -19.66
N TYR A 241 3.55 0.16 -18.35
CA TYR A 241 4.59 0.66 -17.44
C TYR A 241 4.88 -0.25 -16.25
N GLY A 242 4.18 -1.38 -16.09
CA GLY A 242 4.33 -2.26 -14.92
C GLY A 242 3.81 -1.64 -13.63
N GLY A 243 3.77 -2.43 -12.56
CA GLY A 243 3.13 -2.08 -11.29
C GLY A 243 1.62 -2.34 -11.29
N PHE A 244 0.98 -2.06 -10.16
CA PHE A 244 -0.40 -2.48 -9.89
C PHE A 244 -1.36 -1.33 -9.55
N GLY A 245 -2.63 -1.72 -9.48
CA GLY A 245 -3.83 -0.91 -9.39
C GLY A 245 -4.07 0.06 -10.56
N PHE A 246 -3.51 -0.25 -11.72
CA PHE A 246 -3.83 0.47 -12.95
C PHE A 246 -5.35 0.47 -13.21
N ASN A 247 -5.89 1.66 -13.44
CA ASN A 247 -7.28 1.85 -13.84
C ASN A 247 -7.31 2.74 -15.09
N PRO A 248 -7.79 2.25 -16.25
CA PRO A 248 -7.91 3.05 -17.46
C PRO A 248 -8.72 4.35 -17.28
N GLY A 249 -9.71 4.35 -16.38
CA GLY A 249 -10.53 5.53 -16.06
C GLY A 249 -9.80 6.58 -15.22
N ASN A 250 -8.70 6.22 -14.56
CA ASN A 250 -7.85 7.13 -13.80
C ASN A 250 -6.37 6.75 -13.96
N ALA A 251 -5.86 6.83 -15.20
CA ALA A 251 -4.54 6.34 -15.54
C ALA A 251 -3.40 7.16 -14.90
N ARG A 252 -3.62 8.42 -14.50
CA ARG A 252 -2.55 9.33 -14.05
C ARG A 252 -2.32 9.37 -12.54
N ARG A 253 -2.82 8.39 -11.79
CA ARG A 253 -2.62 8.32 -10.33
C ARG A 253 -1.15 8.05 -9.95
N PRO A 254 -0.71 8.47 -8.74
CA PRO A 254 0.58 8.07 -8.19
C PRO A 254 0.74 6.54 -8.15
N LYS A 255 1.98 6.07 -8.27
CA LYS A 255 2.28 4.63 -8.35
C LYS A 255 3.36 4.23 -7.35
N PHE A 256 3.05 3.23 -6.55
CA PHE A 256 3.90 2.68 -5.49
C PHE A 256 4.53 1.35 -5.95
N PRO A 257 5.76 1.01 -5.49
CA PRO A 257 6.43 -0.25 -5.79
C PRO A 257 5.67 -1.52 -5.37
N GLU A 258 4.91 -1.45 -4.26
CA GLU A 258 4.12 -2.55 -3.68
C GLU A 258 4.84 -3.93 -3.70
N PRO A 259 6.01 -4.08 -3.04
CA PRO A 259 6.85 -5.28 -3.16
C PRO A 259 6.14 -6.58 -2.75
N VAL A 260 5.20 -6.50 -1.82
CA VAL A 260 4.34 -7.59 -1.36
C VAL A 260 3.63 -8.32 -2.50
N ASN A 261 3.17 -7.59 -3.52
CA ASN A 261 2.53 -8.18 -4.70
C ASN A 261 3.53 -9.01 -5.51
N LEU A 262 4.77 -8.51 -5.63
CA LEU A 262 5.85 -9.19 -6.33
C LEU A 262 6.28 -10.45 -5.59
N VAL A 263 6.39 -10.41 -4.25
CA VAL A 263 6.70 -11.60 -3.43
C VAL A 263 5.69 -12.73 -3.70
N PHE A 264 4.39 -12.42 -3.67
CA PHE A 264 3.36 -13.42 -3.95
C PHE A 264 3.44 -13.96 -5.38
N LEU A 265 3.62 -13.10 -6.39
CA LEU A 265 3.70 -13.54 -7.79
C LEU A 265 4.95 -14.38 -8.08
N LEU A 266 6.10 -14.04 -7.50
CA LEU A 266 7.33 -14.84 -7.62
C LEU A 266 7.18 -16.19 -6.90
N ASP A 267 6.52 -16.24 -5.74
CA ASP A 267 6.20 -17.50 -5.06
C ASP A 267 5.27 -18.38 -5.91
N GLN A 268 4.24 -17.80 -6.54
CA GLN A 268 3.36 -18.50 -7.47
C GLN A 268 4.13 -19.13 -8.64
N HIS A 269 5.07 -18.39 -9.23
CA HIS A 269 5.90 -18.91 -10.31
C HIS A 269 6.81 -20.04 -9.82
N ARG A 270 7.47 -19.87 -8.67
CA ARG A 270 8.35 -20.88 -8.06
C ARG A 270 7.64 -22.22 -7.82
N ARG A 271 6.37 -22.19 -7.44
CA ARG A 271 5.54 -23.37 -7.13
C ARG A 271 5.00 -24.08 -8.39
N ASP A 272 4.82 -23.36 -9.50
CA ASP A 272 4.32 -23.91 -10.78
C ASP A 272 5.08 -23.33 -11.98
N PRO A 273 6.36 -23.70 -12.18
CA PRO A 273 7.20 -23.14 -13.24
C PRO A 273 6.80 -23.60 -14.65
N ALA A 274 6.05 -24.71 -14.75
CA ALA A 274 5.74 -25.41 -16.01
C ALA A 274 4.70 -24.71 -16.91
N LYS A 275 4.16 -23.54 -16.50
CA LYS A 275 3.19 -22.73 -17.26
C LYS A 275 3.75 -21.39 -17.78
N ALA A 276 5.06 -21.17 -17.68
CA ALA A 276 5.73 -19.94 -18.11
C ALA A 276 5.85 -19.84 -19.65
N PRO A 277 5.82 -18.63 -20.24
CA PRO A 277 6.02 -18.48 -21.69
C PRO A 277 7.46 -18.78 -22.11
N ALA A 278 7.59 -19.35 -23.31
CA ALA A 278 8.85 -19.43 -24.03
C ALA A 278 9.23 -18.02 -24.55
N SER A 279 10.33 -17.46 -24.03
CA SER A 279 11.00 -16.23 -24.50
C SER A 279 10.54 -14.87 -23.92
N PRO A 280 11.47 -14.03 -23.42
CA PRO A 280 11.23 -12.67 -22.92
C PRO A 280 10.94 -11.62 -24.01
N THR A 281 10.80 -12.02 -25.28
CA THR A 281 10.69 -11.11 -26.43
C THR A 281 9.29 -11.07 -27.09
N SER A 282 8.32 -11.85 -26.59
CA SER A 282 6.93 -11.77 -27.04
C SER A 282 6.12 -10.91 -26.06
N ALA A 283 5.13 -10.17 -26.56
CA ALA A 283 4.26 -9.35 -25.72
C ALA A 283 3.71 -10.23 -24.57
N PRO A 284 3.90 -9.85 -23.31
CA PRO A 284 3.45 -10.62 -22.16
C PRO A 284 2.02 -11.11 -22.34
N SER A 285 1.79 -12.39 -22.05
CA SER A 285 0.51 -12.73 -21.43
C SER A 285 0.44 -11.90 -20.15
N ASN A 286 -0.39 -10.83 -20.13
CA ASN A 286 -0.59 -9.93 -18.98
C ASN A 286 -1.15 -10.63 -17.72
N ARG A 287 -1.12 -11.96 -17.66
CA ARG A 287 -1.58 -12.78 -16.52
C ARG A 287 -0.51 -13.74 -16.00
N ASP A 288 0.68 -13.79 -16.59
CA ASP A 288 1.79 -14.62 -16.10
C ASP A 288 2.50 -13.95 -14.89
N PRO A 289 2.63 -14.63 -13.74
CA PRO A 289 3.22 -14.03 -12.53
C PRO A 289 4.67 -13.57 -12.69
N LEU A 290 5.52 -14.37 -13.33
CA LEU A 290 6.92 -14.01 -13.52
C LEU A 290 7.03 -12.80 -14.44
N THR A 291 6.29 -12.79 -15.55
CA THR A 291 6.33 -11.70 -16.52
C THR A 291 5.84 -10.39 -15.90
N MET A 292 4.73 -10.39 -15.15
CA MET A 292 4.27 -9.19 -14.43
C MET A 292 5.32 -8.67 -13.45
N SER A 293 6.00 -9.59 -12.75
CA SER A 293 7.01 -9.23 -11.76
C SER A 293 8.25 -8.62 -12.40
N LEU A 294 8.84 -9.29 -13.39
CA LEU A 294 10.05 -8.83 -14.08
C LEU A 294 9.81 -7.54 -14.86
N PHE A 295 8.64 -7.39 -15.48
CA PHE A 295 8.27 -6.16 -16.19
C PHE A 295 8.16 -4.98 -15.23
N THR A 296 7.52 -5.18 -14.07
CA THR A 296 7.45 -4.16 -13.02
C THR A 296 8.83 -3.77 -12.50
N LEU A 297 9.68 -4.76 -12.20
CA LEU A 297 11.04 -4.51 -11.73
C LEU A 297 11.90 -3.78 -12.78
N ASP A 298 11.82 -4.13 -14.06
CA ASP A 298 12.57 -3.47 -15.15
C ASP A 298 12.17 -1.99 -15.26
N HIS A 299 10.87 -1.71 -15.27
CA HIS A 299 10.36 -0.35 -15.36
C HIS A 299 10.71 0.50 -14.14
N MET A 300 10.69 -0.06 -12.93
CA MET A 300 11.15 0.65 -11.73
C MET A 300 12.66 0.91 -11.75
N ALA A 301 13.47 -0.11 -12.06
CA ALA A 301 14.93 0.01 -12.08
C ALA A 301 15.43 1.06 -13.09
N ARG A 302 14.71 1.20 -14.21
CA ARG A 302 14.98 2.19 -15.25
C ARG A 302 14.31 3.55 -15.00
N GLY A 303 13.32 3.62 -14.13
CA GLY A 303 12.62 4.86 -13.80
C GLY A 303 13.46 5.81 -12.95
N GLY A 304 12.98 7.04 -12.78
CA GLY A 304 13.55 7.99 -11.81
C GLY A 304 13.13 7.70 -10.36
N VAL A 305 12.16 6.80 -10.15
CA VAL A 305 11.89 6.23 -8.82
C VAL A 305 13.12 5.51 -8.25
N ARG A 306 14.00 4.97 -9.10
CA ARG A 306 15.31 4.43 -8.74
C ARG A 306 16.37 5.52 -8.89
N ASP A 307 17.13 5.81 -7.83
CA ASP A 307 18.21 6.80 -7.90
C ASP A 307 19.35 6.30 -8.79
N GLN A 308 19.43 6.86 -10.01
CA GLN A 308 20.32 6.38 -11.05
C GLN A 308 21.81 6.50 -10.74
N LEU A 309 22.19 7.33 -9.74
CA LEU A 309 23.57 7.52 -9.32
C LEU A 309 23.89 6.81 -8.02
N GLY A 310 23.05 7.01 -7.01
CA GLY A 310 23.32 6.57 -5.64
C GLY A 310 22.78 5.20 -5.28
N GLY A 311 21.89 4.63 -6.09
CA GLY A 311 21.12 3.44 -5.74
C GLY A 311 20.01 3.72 -4.73
N GLY A 312 19.24 2.67 -4.45
CA GLY A 312 18.04 2.76 -3.64
C GLY A 312 16.86 3.39 -4.38
N TYR A 313 15.67 3.15 -3.83
CA TYR A 313 14.39 3.54 -4.40
C TYR A 313 13.72 4.60 -3.54
N HIS A 314 13.11 5.56 -4.22
CA HIS A 314 12.16 6.49 -3.64
C HIS A 314 10.82 5.79 -3.43
N ARG A 315 10.02 6.28 -2.48
CA ARG A 315 8.81 5.57 -2.04
C ARG A 315 7.77 5.39 -3.14
N TYR A 316 7.54 6.41 -3.97
CA TYR A 316 6.56 6.33 -5.06
C TYR A 316 6.80 7.37 -6.16
N ALA A 317 6.25 7.09 -7.34
CA ALA A 317 6.21 8.02 -8.45
C ALA A 317 4.91 8.86 -8.42
N THR A 318 5.02 10.14 -8.77
CA THR A 318 3.88 11.08 -8.88
C THR A 318 2.86 10.69 -9.95
N SER A 319 3.25 9.78 -10.85
CA SER A 319 2.41 9.27 -11.94
C SER A 319 2.75 7.81 -12.25
N ARG A 320 1.96 7.19 -13.13
CA ARG A 320 2.13 5.80 -13.56
C ARG A 320 3.47 5.49 -14.25
N PHE A 321 4.25 6.48 -14.65
CA PHE A 321 5.39 6.31 -15.55
C PHE A 321 6.71 5.96 -14.86
N TRP A 322 6.75 5.94 -13.52
CA TRP A 322 7.97 5.75 -12.72
C TRP A 322 9.06 6.83 -12.92
N ILE A 323 8.72 7.98 -13.49
CA ILE A 323 9.69 9.03 -13.86
C ILE A 323 10.00 9.95 -12.68
N VAL A 324 9.03 10.77 -12.24
CA VAL A 324 9.25 11.74 -11.17
C VAL A 324 8.77 11.13 -9.85
N PRO A 325 9.65 10.93 -8.85
CA PRO A 325 9.23 10.52 -7.52
C PRO A 325 8.81 11.70 -6.65
N HIS A 326 8.11 11.41 -5.55
CA HIS A 326 8.31 12.20 -4.33
C HIS A 326 9.58 11.67 -3.67
N PHE A 327 10.60 12.52 -3.52
CA PHE A 327 12.00 12.10 -3.35
C PHE A 327 12.35 11.53 -1.96
N GLU A 328 11.35 11.10 -1.19
CA GLU A 328 11.55 10.37 0.05
C GLU A 328 12.05 8.96 -0.22
N LYS A 329 13.00 8.49 0.60
CA LYS A 329 13.48 7.10 0.57
C LYS A 329 13.26 6.46 1.94
N MET A 330 12.52 5.35 1.95
CA MET A 330 12.16 4.65 3.19
C MET A 330 12.97 3.36 3.34
N LEU A 331 13.37 3.03 4.57
CA LEU A 331 14.12 1.80 4.86
C LEU A 331 13.36 0.55 4.44
N TYR A 332 12.06 0.48 4.77
CA TYR A 332 11.25 -0.71 4.53
C TYR A 332 10.99 -0.98 3.04
N ASP A 333 10.87 0.06 2.20
CA ASP A 333 10.69 -0.11 0.75
C ASP A 333 11.96 -0.70 0.15
N ASN A 334 13.12 -0.17 0.55
CA ASN A 334 14.42 -0.62 0.08
C ASN A 334 14.76 -2.03 0.57
N ALA A 335 14.40 -2.37 1.83
CA ALA A 335 14.56 -3.72 2.35
C ALA A 335 13.80 -4.76 1.51
N GLN A 336 12.50 -4.51 1.31
CA GLN A 336 11.64 -5.44 0.57
C GLN A 336 12.05 -5.53 -0.91
N LEU A 337 12.34 -4.40 -1.56
CA LEU A 337 12.79 -4.40 -2.95
C LEU A 337 14.12 -5.13 -3.12
N ALA A 338 15.09 -4.99 -2.22
CA ALA A 338 16.34 -5.74 -2.30
C ALA A 338 16.08 -7.26 -2.29
N SER A 339 15.25 -7.76 -1.37
CA SER A 339 14.86 -9.18 -1.35
C SER A 339 14.12 -9.62 -2.62
N VAL A 340 13.21 -8.82 -3.16
CA VAL A 340 12.48 -9.16 -4.40
C VAL A 340 13.40 -9.24 -5.61
N HIS A 341 14.37 -8.32 -5.72
CA HIS A 341 15.38 -8.39 -6.78
C HIS A 341 16.25 -9.65 -6.66
N LEU A 342 16.63 -10.04 -5.44
CA LEU A 342 17.36 -11.30 -5.22
C LEU A 342 16.51 -12.53 -5.61
N GLN A 343 15.22 -12.55 -5.27
CA GLN A 343 14.32 -13.63 -5.70
C GLN A 343 14.19 -13.70 -7.23
N ALA A 344 14.07 -12.55 -7.90
CA ALA A 344 14.07 -12.48 -9.36
C ALA A 344 15.38 -13.00 -9.95
N PHE A 345 16.53 -12.69 -9.34
CA PHE A 345 17.82 -13.25 -9.74
C PHE A 345 17.86 -14.77 -9.58
N GLU A 346 17.41 -15.32 -8.45
CA GLU A 346 17.41 -16.77 -8.23
C GLU A 346 16.53 -17.53 -9.23
N LEU A 347 15.40 -16.94 -9.64
CA LEU A 347 14.47 -17.55 -10.58
C LEU A 347 14.93 -17.45 -12.05
N THR A 348 15.69 -16.41 -12.41
CA THR A 348 16.00 -16.11 -13.82
C THR A 348 17.48 -16.27 -14.17
N GLY A 349 18.38 -16.18 -13.20
CA GLY A 349 19.82 -16.05 -13.40
C GLY A 349 20.26 -14.71 -14.04
N ASP A 350 19.35 -13.74 -14.23
CA ASP A 350 19.68 -12.47 -14.88
C ASP A 350 20.47 -11.55 -13.92
N PRO A 351 21.75 -11.27 -14.21
CA PRO A 351 22.62 -10.51 -13.30
C PRO A 351 22.15 -9.08 -13.02
N ARG A 352 21.25 -8.52 -13.84
CA ARG A 352 20.69 -7.18 -13.59
C ARG A 352 19.99 -7.10 -12.23
N TRP A 353 19.27 -8.15 -11.84
CA TRP A 353 18.57 -8.17 -10.56
C TRP A 353 19.51 -8.30 -9.38
N ARG A 354 20.57 -9.09 -9.53
CA ARG A 354 21.69 -9.16 -8.57
C ARG A 354 22.31 -7.78 -8.36
N ASP A 355 22.56 -7.06 -9.45
CA ASP A 355 23.22 -5.77 -9.44
C ASP A 355 22.32 -4.66 -8.83
N GLU A 356 21.00 -4.69 -9.06
CA GLU A 356 20.05 -3.77 -8.41
C GLU A 356 19.93 -4.02 -6.90
N ALA A 357 19.91 -5.28 -6.45
CA ALA A 357 19.98 -5.59 -5.02
C ALA A 357 21.30 -5.08 -4.40
N GLY A 358 22.43 -5.35 -5.06
CA GLY A 358 23.75 -4.86 -4.64
C GLY A 358 23.83 -3.33 -4.55
N ALA A 359 23.28 -2.62 -5.53
CA ALA A 359 23.21 -1.15 -5.52
C ALA A 359 22.34 -0.62 -4.36
N THR A 360 21.26 -1.32 -4.02
CA THR A 360 20.42 -0.99 -2.87
C THR A 360 21.17 -1.18 -1.55
N PHE A 361 21.86 -2.30 -1.36
CA PHE A 361 22.69 -2.50 -0.15
C PHE A 361 23.83 -1.46 -0.04
N ALA A 362 24.47 -1.11 -1.15
CA ALA A 362 25.49 -0.06 -1.17
C ALA A 362 24.93 1.33 -0.82
N PHE A 363 23.67 1.62 -1.18
CA PHE A 363 22.98 2.83 -0.73
C PHE A 363 22.75 2.82 0.79
N ILE A 364 22.23 1.71 1.32
CA ILE A 364 21.93 1.56 2.75
C ILE A 364 23.20 1.70 3.58
N ASP A 365 24.26 0.96 3.25
CA ASP A 365 25.56 1.01 3.93
C ASP A 365 26.14 2.43 3.96
N ARG A 366 26.09 3.14 2.83
CA ARG A 366 26.63 4.50 2.71
C ARG A 366 25.83 5.56 3.49
N THR A 367 24.51 5.42 3.54
CA THR A 367 23.63 6.56 3.86
C THR A 367 22.74 6.32 5.07
N MET A 368 22.28 5.08 5.25
CA MET A 368 21.24 4.68 6.18
C MET A 368 21.76 3.83 7.34
N THR A 369 23.04 3.45 7.38
CA THR A 369 23.60 2.65 8.47
C THR A 369 24.12 3.52 9.61
N SER A 370 23.67 3.24 10.83
CA SER A 370 24.19 3.84 12.06
C SER A 370 25.56 3.25 12.40
N PRO A 371 26.53 4.06 12.89
CA PRO A 371 27.79 3.54 13.40
C PRO A 371 27.61 2.54 14.55
N GLU A 372 26.49 2.62 15.28
CA GLU A 372 26.16 1.70 16.39
C GLU A 372 25.68 0.32 15.90
N GLY A 373 25.16 0.21 14.67
CA GLY A 373 24.82 -1.07 14.05
C GLY A 373 23.45 -1.14 13.40
N GLY A 374 22.45 -0.43 13.92
CA GLY A 374 21.12 -0.38 13.30
C GLY A 374 21.07 0.47 12.01
N PHE A 375 19.90 0.51 11.40
CA PHE A 375 19.59 1.26 10.18
C PHE A 375 18.56 2.36 10.47
N TYR A 376 18.80 3.54 9.91
CA TYR A 376 17.98 4.73 10.02
C TYR A 376 16.67 4.61 9.23
N SER A 377 15.64 5.38 9.60
CA SER A 377 14.27 5.24 9.09
C SER A 377 14.12 5.67 7.64
N SER A 378 14.53 6.89 7.32
CA SER A 378 14.25 7.51 6.01
C SER A 378 15.17 8.68 5.65
N LEU A 379 15.10 9.09 4.38
CA LEU A 379 15.58 10.38 3.89
C LEU A 379 14.39 11.24 3.47
N ASP A 380 14.47 12.52 3.80
CA ASP A 380 13.46 13.53 3.45
C ASP A 380 13.33 13.69 1.91
N ALA A 381 12.13 14.06 1.47
CA ALA A 381 11.86 14.44 0.08
C ALA A 381 12.40 15.86 -0.24
N GLU A 382 12.48 16.74 0.78
CA GLU A 382 12.88 18.13 0.61
C GLU A 382 14.33 18.43 1.06
N THR A 383 14.88 19.46 0.43
CA THR A 383 16.07 20.18 0.91
C THR A 383 15.72 21.66 1.05
N LYS A 384 16.63 22.49 1.59
CA LYS A 384 16.45 23.96 1.56
C LYS A 384 16.25 24.53 0.15
N ALA A 385 16.69 23.82 -0.89
CA ALA A 385 16.52 24.22 -2.28
C ALA A 385 15.21 23.70 -2.93
N GLY A 386 14.32 23.09 -2.14
CA GLY A 386 13.05 22.49 -2.60
C GLY A 386 13.12 20.97 -2.74
N GLU A 387 11.95 20.38 -3.04
CA GLU A 387 11.79 18.95 -3.29
C GLU A 387 12.66 18.49 -4.49
N GLY A 388 13.40 17.40 -4.31
CA GLY A 388 14.16 16.78 -5.40
C GLY A 388 15.42 17.52 -5.88
N ALA A 389 15.67 18.75 -5.42
CA ALA A 389 16.79 19.60 -5.86
C ALA A 389 18.17 18.91 -5.74
N TYR A 390 18.34 18.04 -4.74
CA TYR A 390 19.55 17.22 -4.58
C TYR A 390 19.79 16.27 -5.76
N TYR A 391 18.72 15.71 -6.35
CA TYR A 391 18.76 14.58 -7.27
C TYR A 391 18.77 14.96 -8.75
N VAL A 392 18.28 16.16 -9.09
CA VAL A 392 18.06 16.58 -10.49
C VAL A 392 19.27 17.23 -11.14
N TRP A 393 19.37 17.14 -12.47
CA TRP A 393 20.52 17.60 -13.26
C TRP A 393 20.11 18.39 -14.49
N THR A 394 21.02 19.17 -15.05
CA THR A 394 20.93 19.69 -16.43
C THR A 394 22.02 19.05 -17.32
N PRO A 395 21.85 19.03 -18.65
CA PRO A 395 22.91 18.56 -19.56
C PRO A 395 24.23 19.31 -19.37
N ASP A 396 24.18 20.60 -19.07
CA ASP A 396 25.36 21.43 -18.88
C ASP A 396 26.09 21.13 -17.56
N GLU A 397 25.36 20.87 -16.46
CA GLU A 397 25.95 20.38 -15.22
C GLU A 397 26.67 19.03 -15.44
N VAL A 398 26.07 18.13 -16.22
CA VAL A 398 26.70 16.84 -16.56
C VAL A 398 28.00 17.06 -17.34
N LYS A 399 28.01 17.94 -18.36
CA LYS A 399 29.21 18.27 -19.13
C LYS A 399 30.27 18.95 -18.28
N GLN A 400 29.87 19.80 -17.33
CA GLN A 400 30.81 20.47 -16.42
C GLN A 400 31.52 19.45 -15.52
N VAL A 401 30.80 18.45 -15.00
CA VAL A 401 31.39 17.43 -14.11
C VAL A 401 32.20 16.38 -14.87
N LEU A 402 31.70 15.90 -16.01
CA LEU A 402 32.34 14.82 -16.77
C LEU A 402 33.41 15.32 -17.75
N GLY A 403 33.37 16.60 -18.10
CA GLY A 403 34.09 17.18 -19.23
C GLY A 403 33.28 17.03 -20.52
N ALA A 404 33.15 18.11 -21.30
CA ALA A 404 32.47 18.06 -22.59
C ALA A 404 33.19 17.07 -23.53
N GLY A 405 32.44 16.13 -24.11
CA GLY A 405 33.00 15.11 -25.00
C GLY A 405 32.17 13.82 -25.02
N PRO A 406 32.69 12.76 -25.65
CA PRO A 406 31.92 11.55 -25.94
C PRO A 406 31.32 10.85 -24.73
N ASP A 407 31.95 10.93 -23.56
CA ASP A 407 31.46 10.32 -22.33
C ASP A 407 30.29 11.08 -21.71
N ALA A 408 30.35 12.41 -21.68
CA ALA A 408 29.22 13.23 -21.27
C ALA A 408 28.04 13.05 -22.23
N ASP A 409 28.29 13.02 -23.55
CA ASP A 409 27.24 12.82 -24.55
C ASP A 409 26.59 11.43 -24.44
N ALA A 410 27.39 10.40 -24.16
CA ALA A 410 26.89 9.05 -23.91
C ALA A 410 26.02 9.02 -22.65
N PHE A 411 26.47 9.65 -21.55
CA PHE A 411 25.68 9.74 -20.33
C PHE A 411 24.35 10.48 -20.55
N ILE A 412 24.39 11.65 -21.20
CA ILE A 412 23.22 12.47 -21.52
C ILE A 412 22.20 11.68 -22.35
N GLN A 413 22.67 10.91 -23.33
CA GLN A 413 21.80 10.05 -24.14
C GLN A 413 21.19 8.91 -23.34
N VAL A 414 22.01 8.23 -22.52
CA VAL A 414 21.57 7.05 -21.79
C VAL A 414 20.58 7.38 -20.68
N TYR A 415 20.84 8.47 -19.95
CA TYR A 415 20.05 8.85 -18.79
C TYR A 415 18.89 9.81 -19.08
N GLY A 416 18.52 9.95 -20.37
CA GLY A 416 17.29 10.61 -20.79
C GLY A 416 17.36 12.13 -20.93
N LEU A 417 18.53 12.75 -20.78
CA LEU A 417 18.72 14.21 -20.87
C LEU A 417 18.63 14.77 -22.30
N LYS A 418 18.47 13.94 -23.33
CA LYS A 418 18.14 14.36 -24.71
C LYS A 418 16.64 14.59 -24.94
N ARG A 419 15.79 14.28 -23.95
CA ARG A 419 14.34 14.47 -24.01
C ARG A 419 13.97 15.86 -23.51
N GLU A 420 12.69 16.20 -23.57
CA GLU A 420 12.15 17.34 -22.83
C GLU A 420 12.44 17.20 -21.32
N PRO A 421 12.73 18.31 -20.61
CA PRO A 421 12.84 18.31 -19.16
C PRO A 421 11.62 17.66 -18.52
N ASN A 422 11.87 16.84 -17.49
CA ASN A 422 10.83 16.11 -16.78
C ASN A 422 10.62 16.63 -15.35
N PHE A 423 11.30 17.72 -14.99
CA PHE A 423 11.23 18.35 -13.68
C PHE A 423 11.24 19.89 -13.81
N GLU A 424 10.80 20.57 -12.76
CA GLU A 424 10.69 22.03 -12.73
C GLU A 424 12.05 22.72 -12.93
N GLY A 425 12.01 23.92 -13.53
CA GLY A 425 13.22 24.72 -13.82
C GLY A 425 14.11 24.14 -14.93
N ASP A 426 13.52 23.45 -15.92
CA ASP A 426 14.22 22.80 -17.03
C ASP A 426 15.26 21.76 -16.58
N ARG A 427 14.94 21.04 -15.50
CA ARG A 427 15.82 20.01 -14.91
C ARG A 427 15.34 18.60 -15.20
N TYR A 428 16.24 17.64 -14.96
CA TYR A 428 16.04 16.23 -15.27
C TYR A 428 16.21 15.36 -14.04
N VAL A 429 15.18 14.60 -13.71
CA VAL A 429 15.31 13.33 -13.00
C VAL A 429 15.93 12.33 -13.97
N LEU A 430 17.07 11.75 -13.59
CA LEU A 430 17.78 10.76 -14.40
C LEU A 430 16.96 9.47 -14.51
N LEU A 431 16.86 8.91 -15.71
CA LEU A 431 16.15 7.65 -15.99
C LEU A 431 16.72 6.96 -17.23
N GLU A 432 16.48 5.67 -17.42
CA GLU A 432 16.86 4.93 -18.62
C GLU A 432 15.65 4.69 -19.54
N PRO A 433 15.40 5.57 -20.53
CA PRO A 433 14.16 5.57 -21.30
C PRO A 433 13.98 4.34 -22.18
N ARG A 434 15.06 3.60 -22.46
CA ARG A 434 15.08 2.37 -23.27
C ARG A 434 15.83 1.25 -22.54
N PRO A 435 15.54 -0.03 -22.79
CA PRO A 435 16.30 -1.14 -22.23
C PRO A 435 17.79 -1.00 -22.51
N ARG A 436 18.64 -1.43 -21.57
CA ARG A 436 20.11 -1.35 -21.71
C ARG A 436 20.61 -2.02 -23.00
N ALA A 437 19.97 -3.11 -23.41
CA ALA A 437 20.27 -3.81 -24.66
C ALA A 437 20.13 -2.90 -25.89
N GLU A 438 18.97 -2.28 -26.07
CA GLU A 438 18.72 -1.34 -27.19
C GLU A 438 19.64 -0.11 -27.14
N GLN A 439 19.97 0.35 -25.93
CA GLN A 439 20.91 1.45 -25.77
C GLN A 439 22.32 1.05 -26.22
N ALA A 440 22.81 -0.12 -25.81
CA ALA A 440 24.11 -0.62 -26.21
C ALA A 440 24.22 -0.82 -27.74
N GLU A 441 23.16 -1.30 -28.38
CA GLU A 441 23.07 -1.37 -29.85
C GLU A 441 23.26 0.01 -30.50
N SER A 442 22.64 1.07 -29.95
CA SER A 442 22.81 2.44 -30.47
C SER A 442 24.24 2.97 -30.34
N PHE A 443 25.06 2.39 -29.45
CA PHE A 443 26.50 2.66 -29.31
C PHE A 443 27.38 1.62 -30.01
N LYS A 444 26.80 0.65 -30.74
CA LYS A 444 27.51 -0.46 -31.39
C LYS A 444 28.42 -1.23 -30.43
N THR A 445 27.91 -1.51 -29.24
CA THR A 445 28.64 -2.18 -28.14
C THR A 445 27.72 -3.18 -27.44
N THR A 446 28.26 -3.97 -26.51
CA THR A 446 27.46 -4.87 -25.68
C THR A 446 26.91 -4.17 -24.43
N PRO A 447 25.81 -4.67 -23.81
CA PRO A 447 25.30 -4.11 -22.55
C PRO A 447 26.36 -4.04 -21.45
N ALA A 448 27.21 -5.06 -21.35
CA ALA A 448 28.29 -5.12 -20.37
C ALA A 448 29.40 -4.09 -20.63
N GLU A 449 29.74 -3.83 -21.90
CA GLU A 449 30.70 -2.77 -22.26
C GLU A 449 30.16 -1.37 -22.01
N LEU A 450 28.89 -1.13 -22.37
CA LEU A 450 28.22 0.13 -22.08
C LEU A 450 28.20 0.38 -20.57
N GLU A 451 27.88 -0.64 -19.78
CA GLU A 451 27.89 -0.54 -18.32
C GLU A 451 29.29 -0.26 -17.75
N ARG A 452 30.33 -0.95 -18.24
CA ARG A 452 31.74 -0.65 -17.88
C ARG A 452 32.13 0.80 -18.19
N ARG A 453 31.59 1.38 -19.28
CA ARG A 453 31.81 2.78 -19.65
C ARG A 453 31.06 3.74 -18.73
N LEU A 454 29.81 3.44 -18.36
CA LEU A 454 28.94 4.35 -17.60
C LEU A 454 29.20 4.34 -16.09
N ALA A 455 29.62 3.21 -15.52
CA ALA A 455 29.90 3.07 -14.09
C ALA A 455 30.83 4.16 -13.52
N PRO A 456 32.02 4.43 -14.10
CA PRO A 456 32.89 5.50 -13.59
C PRO A 456 32.28 6.90 -13.76
N LEU A 457 31.45 7.12 -14.78
CA LEU A 457 30.76 8.40 -14.99
C LEU A 457 29.70 8.64 -13.91
N ARG A 458 28.90 7.61 -13.59
CA ARG A 458 27.95 7.66 -12.46
C ARG A 458 28.66 7.96 -11.15
N ALA A 459 29.80 7.33 -10.89
CA ALA A 459 30.58 7.58 -9.67
C ALA A 459 31.10 9.03 -9.58
N LYS A 460 31.57 9.61 -10.70
CA LYS A 460 31.96 11.03 -10.76
C LYS A 460 30.79 11.97 -10.47
N LEU A 461 29.64 11.72 -11.09
CA LEU A 461 28.43 12.52 -10.87
C LEU A 461 27.88 12.37 -9.45
N LEU A 462 27.90 11.16 -8.88
CA LEU A 462 27.55 10.94 -7.49
C LEU A 462 28.44 11.75 -6.55
N LYS A 463 29.76 11.71 -6.74
CA LYS A 463 30.71 12.50 -5.95
C LYS A 463 30.44 14.01 -6.05
N ALA A 464 30.07 14.50 -7.23
CA ALA A 464 29.70 15.90 -7.42
C ALA A 464 28.34 16.23 -6.76
N ARG A 465 27.38 15.30 -6.80
CA ARG A 465 26.08 15.43 -6.11
C ARG A 465 26.24 15.51 -4.60
N ASP A 466 27.11 14.69 -4.04
CA ASP A 466 27.33 14.61 -2.59
C ASP A 466 27.94 15.91 -2.00
N GLN A 467 28.33 16.88 -2.84
CA GLN A 467 28.71 18.24 -2.42
C GLN A 467 27.53 19.22 -2.34
N ARG A 468 26.35 18.84 -2.84
CA ARG A 468 25.12 19.64 -2.75
C ARG A 468 24.50 19.49 -1.35
N PRO A 469 23.72 20.46 -0.87
CA PRO A 469 22.89 20.27 0.32
C PRO A 469 21.97 19.04 0.14
N GLY A 470 22.21 18.01 0.95
CA GLY A 470 21.46 16.75 0.91
C GLY A 470 20.13 16.82 1.67
N PRO A 471 19.22 15.87 1.42
CA PRO A 471 18.02 15.71 2.23
C PRO A 471 18.38 15.38 3.68
N SER A 472 17.56 15.87 4.60
CA SER A 472 17.67 15.50 6.00
C SER A 472 17.45 14.00 6.18
N ARG A 473 18.16 13.40 7.13
CA ARG A 473 17.99 12.00 7.48
C ARG A 473 17.15 11.90 8.75
N ASP A 474 16.08 11.12 8.70
CA ASP A 474 15.43 10.64 9.92
C ASP A 474 16.31 9.53 10.50
N ASP A 475 17.12 9.90 11.49
CA ASP A 475 18.08 9.03 12.14
C ASP A 475 17.48 8.26 13.32
N LYS A 476 16.14 8.16 13.44
CA LYS A 476 15.53 7.16 14.32
C LYS A 476 15.86 5.76 13.80
N ILE A 477 15.95 4.81 14.70
CA ILE A 477 16.01 3.38 14.39
C ILE A 477 14.70 2.76 14.87
N LEU A 478 13.98 2.12 13.96
CA LEU A 478 12.69 1.45 14.24
C LEU A 478 12.87 -0.06 14.20
N THR A 479 12.44 -0.75 15.26
CA THR A 479 12.58 -2.21 15.41
C THR A 479 11.98 -2.95 14.22
N ALA A 480 10.73 -2.64 13.85
CA ALA A 480 10.04 -3.26 12.72
C ALA A 480 10.84 -3.14 11.40
N TRP A 481 11.22 -1.93 11.01
CA TRP A 481 11.84 -1.69 9.70
C TRP A 481 13.25 -2.27 9.63
N ASN A 482 13.97 -2.27 10.75
CA ASN A 482 15.25 -2.95 10.85
C ASN A 482 15.10 -4.47 10.75
N GLY A 483 14.03 -5.06 11.30
CA GLY A 483 13.72 -6.48 11.12
C GLY A 483 13.61 -6.88 9.64
N LEU A 484 12.91 -6.06 8.83
CA LEU A 484 12.84 -6.25 7.38
C LEU A 484 14.21 -6.08 6.70
N MET A 485 15.01 -5.09 7.11
CA MET A 485 16.34 -4.90 6.52
C MET A 485 17.32 -6.01 6.90
N ILE A 486 17.25 -6.53 8.12
CA ILE A 486 18.03 -7.71 8.55
C ILE A 486 17.67 -8.91 7.67
N ALA A 487 16.38 -9.14 7.39
CA ALA A 487 15.96 -10.18 6.45
C ALA A 487 16.56 -9.97 5.05
N ALA A 488 16.54 -8.74 4.53
CA ALA A 488 17.10 -8.40 3.23
C ALA A 488 18.62 -8.63 3.16
N TYR A 489 19.38 -8.22 4.18
CA TYR A 489 20.82 -8.46 4.25
C TYR A 489 21.16 -9.95 4.41
N ALA A 490 20.35 -10.71 5.17
CA ALA A 490 20.50 -12.16 5.28
C ALA A 490 20.28 -12.85 3.91
N ASP A 491 19.26 -12.41 3.16
CA ASP A 491 19.05 -12.83 1.77
C ASP A 491 20.21 -12.44 0.86
N GLY A 492 20.72 -11.22 1.00
CA GLY A 492 21.88 -10.72 0.30
C GLY A 492 23.11 -11.60 0.52
N TYR A 493 23.42 -11.96 1.77
CA TYR A 493 24.49 -12.90 2.07
C TYR A 493 24.23 -14.28 1.45
N ARG A 494 23.02 -14.83 1.63
CA ARG A 494 22.64 -16.15 1.14
C ARG A 494 22.85 -16.28 -0.37
N VAL A 495 22.49 -15.27 -1.14
CA VAL A 495 22.51 -15.26 -2.62
C VAL A 495 23.82 -14.74 -3.18
N LEU A 496 24.35 -13.62 -2.66
CA LEU A 496 25.53 -12.93 -3.20
C LEU A 496 26.85 -13.43 -2.63
N LYS A 497 26.83 -14.16 -1.50
CA LYS A 497 28.01 -14.65 -0.79
C LYS A 497 28.98 -13.53 -0.37
N ASP A 498 28.45 -12.38 0.02
CA ASP A 498 29.22 -11.25 0.54
C ASP A 498 29.14 -11.19 2.08
N ASP A 499 30.23 -11.55 2.76
CA ASP A 499 30.30 -11.59 4.23
C ASP A 499 30.07 -10.22 4.88
N ARG A 500 30.23 -9.10 4.15
CA ARG A 500 29.91 -7.77 4.70
C ARG A 500 28.43 -7.66 5.00
N LEU A 501 27.57 -8.27 4.17
CA LEU A 501 26.13 -8.27 4.37
C LEU A 501 25.75 -9.08 5.60
N LEU A 502 26.38 -10.25 5.80
CA LEU A 502 26.17 -11.05 7.00
C LEU A 502 26.54 -10.27 8.27
N ARG A 503 27.75 -9.69 8.32
CA ARG A 503 28.22 -8.93 9.48
C ARG A 503 27.32 -7.74 9.80
N ALA A 504 26.82 -7.04 8.78
CA ALA A 504 25.89 -5.93 8.98
C ALA A 504 24.55 -6.41 9.55
N ALA A 505 23.99 -7.53 9.04
CA ALA A 505 22.76 -8.11 9.59
C ALA A 505 22.92 -8.57 11.04
N GLU A 506 24.04 -9.23 11.36
CA GLU A 506 24.35 -9.67 12.73
C GLU A 506 24.50 -8.49 13.69
N LYS A 507 25.24 -7.46 13.28
CA LYS A 507 25.44 -6.24 14.08
C LYS A 507 24.12 -5.52 14.33
N ALA A 508 23.26 -5.40 13.31
CA ALA A 508 21.93 -4.79 13.47
C ALA A 508 21.03 -5.62 14.40
N ALA A 509 21.03 -6.95 14.24
CA ALA A 509 20.25 -7.85 15.11
C ALA A 509 20.70 -7.76 16.58
N ASP A 510 22.02 -7.79 16.83
CA ASP A 510 22.56 -7.64 18.19
C ASP A 510 22.25 -6.25 18.76
N PHE A 511 22.41 -5.18 17.96
CA PHE A 511 22.04 -3.82 18.37
C PHE A 511 20.58 -3.72 18.83
N LEU A 512 19.62 -4.26 18.05
CA LEU A 512 18.20 -4.21 18.43
C LEU A 512 17.92 -5.01 19.70
N LEU A 513 18.48 -6.21 19.82
CA LEU A 513 18.27 -7.08 20.98
C LEU A 513 18.90 -6.51 22.26
N ASP A 514 19.99 -5.74 22.14
CA ASP A 514 20.69 -5.14 23.27
C ASP A 514 20.12 -3.77 23.67
N LYS A 515 19.70 -2.95 22.70
CA LYS A 515 19.31 -1.55 22.92
C LYS A 515 17.81 -1.29 22.91
N LEU A 516 17.03 -2.09 22.18
CA LEU A 516 15.59 -1.90 22.03
C LEU A 516 14.80 -2.99 22.77
N ARG A 517 15.28 -3.33 23.97
CA ARG A 517 14.54 -4.15 24.94
C ARG A 517 14.50 -3.46 26.29
N ASP A 518 13.35 -3.51 26.93
CA ASP A 518 13.22 -3.09 28.32
C ASP A 518 13.81 -4.15 29.28
N PRO A 519 13.95 -3.85 30.58
CA PRO A 519 14.47 -4.81 31.56
C PRO A 519 13.63 -6.09 31.72
N SER A 520 12.36 -6.08 31.32
CA SER A 520 11.50 -7.27 31.30
C SER A 520 11.71 -8.13 30.04
N GLY A 521 12.49 -7.62 29.09
CA GLY A 521 12.80 -8.27 27.83
C GLY A 521 11.78 -7.99 26.72
N ARG A 522 10.83 -7.08 26.91
CA ARG A 522 9.90 -6.65 25.84
C ARG A 522 10.61 -5.71 24.88
N LEU A 523 10.25 -5.79 23.60
CA LEU A 523 10.76 -4.88 22.59
C LEU A 523 10.26 -3.46 22.82
N LEU A 524 11.13 -2.50 22.53
CA LEU A 524 10.81 -1.09 22.36
C LEU A 524 10.80 -0.77 20.87
N ARG A 525 10.03 0.24 20.48
CA ARG A 525 9.84 0.56 19.07
C ARG A 525 10.97 1.41 18.50
N THR A 526 11.33 2.47 19.20
CA THR A 526 12.16 3.54 18.65
C THR A 526 13.46 3.66 19.43
N TYR A 527 14.55 3.97 18.72
CA TYR A 527 15.81 4.36 19.33
C TYR A 527 16.37 5.59 18.62
N ARG A 528 16.73 6.61 19.39
CA ARG A 528 17.43 7.79 18.88
C ARG A 528 18.16 8.52 19.99
N ALA A 529 19.32 9.10 19.67
CA ALA A 529 20.10 9.92 20.59
C ALA A 529 20.37 9.22 21.95
N GLY A 530 20.74 7.93 21.90
CA GLY A 530 21.04 7.15 23.11
C GLY A 530 19.83 6.59 23.85
N GLN A 531 18.60 6.89 23.41
CA GLN A 531 17.38 6.58 24.14
C GLN A 531 16.48 5.64 23.35
N ALA A 532 16.13 4.50 23.96
CA ALA A 532 15.07 3.62 23.48
C ALA A 532 13.73 4.04 24.12
N ARG A 533 12.68 4.19 23.33
CA ARG A 533 11.37 4.65 23.81
C ARG A 533 10.24 3.88 23.13
N LEU A 534 9.08 3.99 23.78
CA LEU A 534 7.78 3.48 23.38
C LEU A 534 7.66 1.94 23.34
N PRO A 535 6.57 1.37 23.88
CA PRO A 535 6.29 -0.05 23.71
C PRO A 535 6.24 -0.43 22.23
N ALA A 536 6.76 -1.61 21.91
CA ALA A 536 6.69 -2.18 20.57
C ALA A 536 5.27 -2.64 20.20
N TYR A 537 4.97 -2.63 18.89
CA TYR A 537 3.73 -3.14 18.31
C TYR A 537 3.94 -4.52 17.69
N LEU A 538 2.85 -5.14 17.21
CA LEU A 538 2.90 -6.45 16.55
C LEU A 538 3.94 -6.52 15.43
N GLU A 539 4.06 -5.47 14.61
CA GLU A 539 5.02 -5.41 13.50
C GLU A 539 6.48 -5.47 13.96
N ASP A 540 6.80 -4.88 15.11
CA ASP A 540 8.16 -4.88 15.65
C ASP A 540 8.59 -6.31 16.04
N TYR A 541 7.69 -7.07 16.66
CA TYR A 541 7.92 -8.49 16.99
C TYR A 541 7.94 -9.36 15.74
N ALA A 542 6.92 -9.24 14.88
CA ALA A 542 6.79 -10.07 13.68
C ALA A 542 7.98 -9.87 12.73
N TYR A 543 8.38 -8.63 12.46
CA TYR A 543 9.45 -8.39 11.49
C TYR A 543 10.84 -8.68 12.06
N LEU A 544 11.10 -8.42 13.34
CA LEU A 544 12.39 -8.78 13.94
C LEU A 544 12.54 -10.30 14.03
N ALA A 545 11.50 -11.02 14.46
CA ALA A 545 11.51 -12.49 14.45
C ALA A 545 11.73 -13.03 13.02
N HIS A 546 11.09 -12.41 12.02
CA HIS A 546 11.31 -12.74 10.62
C HIS A 546 12.77 -12.55 10.21
N GLY A 547 13.37 -11.38 10.48
CA GLY A 547 14.78 -11.10 10.19
C GLY A 547 15.73 -12.10 10.84
N LEU A 548 15.50 -12.47 12.10
CA LEU A 548 16.30 -13.46 12.81
C LEU A 548 16.17 -14.87 12.23
N LEU A 549 14.97 -15.28 11.80
CA LEU A 549 14.75 -16.56 11.11
C LEU A 549 15.49 -16.58 9.77
N ARG A 550 15.41 -15.51 8.98
CA ARG A 550 16.12 -15.38 7.70
C ARG A 550 17.64 -15.41 7.89
N LEU A 551 18.13 -14.75 8.94
CA LEU A 551 19.55 -14.78 9.31
C LEU A 551 20.00 -16.18 9.73
N HIS A 552 19.19 -16.89 10.53
CA HIS A 552 19.41 -18.29 10.86
C HIS A 552 19.44 -19.17 9.60
N GLU A 553 18.49 -19.03 8.68
CA GLU A 553 18.43 -19.81 7.45
C GLU A 553 19.67 -19.61 6.58
N ALA A 554 20.17 -18.38 6.51
CA ALA A 554 21.32 -18.00 5.70
C ALA A 554 22.67 -18.43 6.32
N ALA A 555 22.85 -18.20 7.63
CA ALA A 555 24.12 -18.41 8.33
C ALA A 555 24.21 -19.70 9.14
N LYS A 556 23.07 -20.40 9.34
CA LYS A 556 22.93 -21.57 10.22
C LYS A 556 23.26 -21.29 11.70
N ASP A 557 23.09 -20.04 12.15
CA ASP A 557 23.29 -19.66 13.55
C ASP A 557 22.09 -20.06 14.41
N GLY A 558 22.23 -21.13 15.22
CA GLY A 558 21.19 -21.62 16.12
C GLY A 558 20.77 -20.60 17.20
N ARG A 559 21.65 -19.66 17.58
CA ARG A 559 21.29 -18.59 18.52
C ARG A 559 20.17 -17.71 17.97
N ARG A 560 20.21 -17.40 16.66
CA ARG A 560 19.20 -16.58 15.99
C ARG A 560 17.84 -17.27 15.94
N LEU A 561 17.81 -18.59 15.75
CA LEU A 561 16.58 -19.38 15.82
C LEU A 561 15.93 -19.28 17.20
N GLU A 562 16.71 -19.47 18.27
CA GLU A 562 16.18 -19.38 19.64
C GLU A 562 15.72 -17.97 20.01
N GLN A 563 16.43 -16.93 19.55
CA GLN A 563 15.99 -15.54 19.71
C GLN A 563 14.67 -15.28 18.97
N ALA A 564 14.53 -15.76 17.73
CA ALA A 564 13.29 -15.64 16.98
C ALA A 564 12.12 -16.38 17.63
N ARG A 565 12.38 -17.58 18.16
CA ARG A 565 11.41 -18.39 18.93
C ARG A 565 10.94 -17.63 20.16
N ALA A 566 11.86 -17.08 20.95
CA ALA A 566 11.53 -16.31 22.15
C ALA A 566 10.68 -15.06 21.83
N LEU A 567 11.02 -14.31 20.78
CA LEU A 567 10.23 -13.17 20.33
C LEU A 567 8.85 -13.59 19.80
N THR A 568 8.76 -14.70 19.07
CA THR A 568 7.48 -15.21 18.57
C THR A 568 6.59 -15.70 19.72
N ASP A 569 7.14 -16.40 20.70
CA ASP A 569 6.39 -16.84 21.88
C ASP A 569 5.86 -15.64 22.69
N ARG A 570 6.66 -14.57 22.82
CA ARG A 570 6.21 -13.32 23.43
C ARG A 570 5.13 -12.63 22.61
N MET A 571 5.28 -12.60 21.29
CA MET A 571 4.26 -12.07 20.36
C MET A 571 2.93 -12.80 20.53
N ILE A 572 2.97 -14.13 20.68
CA ILE A 572 1.78 -14.94 20.95
C ILE A 572 1.15 -14.55 22.29
N ALA A 573 1.95 -14.47 23.36
CA ALA A 573 1.43 -14.14 24.69
C ALA A 573 0.79 -12.75 24.76
N ASP A 574 1.40 -11.74 24.16
CA ASP A 574 0.99 -10.33 24.34
C ASP A 574 -0.06 -9.88 23.30
N PHE A 575 -0.10 -10.49 22.11
CA PHE A 575 -0.86 -9.97 20.97
C PHE A 575 -1.89 -10.94 20.40
N ALA A 576 -1.83 -12.25 20.68
CA ALA A 576 -2.77 -13.19 20.08
C ALA A 576 -4.20 -12.98 20.58
N ASP A 577 -5.16 -13.13 19.68
CA ASP A 577 -6.58 -13.22 20.02
C ASP A 577 -6.95 -14.69 20.20
N GLU A 578 -7.04 -15.14 21.46
CA GLU A 578 -7.39 -16.52 21.77
C GLU A 578 -8.82 -16.90 21.34
N GLN A 579 -9.72 -15.92 21.23
CA GLN A 579 -11.14 -16.16 20.96
C GLN A 579 -11.40 -16.26 19.45
N ASP A 580 -10.99 -15.23 18.70
CA ASP A 580 -11.32 -15.10 17.27
C ASP A 580 -10.11 -15.37 16.35
N GLY A 581 -8.93 -15.62 16.90
CA GLY A 581 -7.69 -15.88 16.13
C GLY A 581 -7.05 -14.62 15.54
N GLY A 582 -5.82 -14.80 15.05
CA GLY A 582 -4.96 -13.70 14.62
C GLY A 582 -4.36 -12.91 15.78
N PHE A 583 -3.75 -11.77 15.47
CA PHE A 583 -3.00 -10.96 16.41
C PHE A 583 -3.46 -9.50 16.35
N PHE A 584 -3.70 -8.92 17.53
CA PHE A 584 -3.93 -7.48 17.70
C PHE A 584 -2.66 -6.69 17.42
N PHE A 585 -2.81 -5.47 16.94
CA PHE A 585 -1.67 -4.60 16.62
C PHE A 585 -0.94 -4.09 17.87
N THR A 586 -1.68 -3.82 18.94
CA THR A 586 -1.13 -3.45 20.26
C THR A 586 -1.21 -4.62 21.24
N ALA A 587 -0.31 -4.65 22.22
CA ALA A 587 -0.38 -5.60 23.33
C ALA A 587 -1.64 -5.39 24.19
N ASP A 588 -1.99 -6.38 25.01
CA ASP A 588 -3.16 -6.34 25.90
C ASP A 588 -3.06 -5.29 27.02
N ASP A 589 -1.84 -4.97 27.45
CA ASP A 589 -1.52 -3.96 28.45
C ASP A 589 -1.13 -2.59 27.87
N HIS A 590 -1.26 -2.41 26.56
CA HIS A 590 -0.94 -1.15 25.88
C HIS A 590 -1.96 -0.05 26.21
N GLU A 591 -1.61 1.22 25.95
CA GLU A 591 -2.56 2.35 26.02
C GLU A 591 -3.86 2.01 25.29
N SER A 592 -4.99 2.15 25.97
CA SER A 592 -6.31 1.83 25.42
C SER A 592 -6.83 2.98 24.56
N LEU A 593 -6.83 2.77 23.25
CA LEU A 593 -7.47 3.65 22.26
C LEU A 593 -8.93 3.23 22.00
N LEU A 594 -9.55 3.80 20.95
CA LEU A 594 -10.95 3.52 20.60
C LEU A 594 -11.22 2.05 20.24
N ALA A 595 -10.22 1.37 19.67
CA ALA A 595 -10.22 -0.04 19.32
C ALA A 595 -8.78 -0.57 19.17
N ARG A 596 -8.58 -1.87 19.43
CA ARG A 596 -7.37 -2.60 19.02
C ARG A 596 -7.61 -3.20 17.65
N SER A 597 -6.79 -2.86 16.67
CA SER A 597 -6.93 -3.33 15.28
C SER A 597 -6.33 -4.72 15.09
N LYS A 598 -6.91 -5.50 14.18
CA LYS A 598 -6.29 -6.67 13.55
C LYS A 598 -6.29 -6.45 12.05
N ASP A 599 -5.20 -5.90 11.51
CA ASP A 599 -5.13 -5.56 10.09
C ASP A 599 -4.48 -6.69 9.27
N PRO A 600 -5.23 -7.39 8.41
CA PRO A 600 -4.66 -8.39 7.52
C PRO A 600 -4.10 -7.77 6.22
N LEU A 601 -4.39 -6.51 5.93
CA LEU A 601 -4.12 -5.90 4.63
C LEU A 601 -2.64 -5.58 4.47
N ASP A 602 -2.10 -5.92 3.31
CA ASP A 602 -0.76 -5.48 2.91
C ASP A 602 -0.84 -4.08 2.27
N GLY A 603 0.18 -3.26 2.52
CA GLY A 603 0.34 -1.93 1.92
C GLY A 603 1.78 -1.68 1.51
N ALA A 604 2.32 -0.51 1.86
CA ALA A 604 3.76 -0.24 1.73
C ALA A 604 4.59 -1.16 2.65
N LEU A 605 4.00 -1.56 3.77
CA LEU A 605 4.52 -2.57 4.68
C LEU A 605 3.68 -3.86 4.53
N PRO A 606 4.29 -5.04 4.71
CA PRO A 606 3.55 -6.30 4.74
C PRO A 606 2.67 -6.39 6.00
N SER A 607 1.50 -7.02 5.94
CA SER A 607 0.69 -7.22 7.14
C SER A 607 1.50 -7.98 8.21
N ALA A 608 1.54 -7.43 9.43
CA ALA A 608 2.22 -8.08 10.54
C ALA A 608 1.58 -9.43 10.89
N ASN A 609 0.26 -9.59 10.67
CA ASN A 609 -0.42 -10.88 10.79
C ASN A 609 0.04 -11.87 9.69
N GLY A 610 0.24 -11.39 8.45
CA GLY A 610 0.81 -12.20 7.37
C GLY A 610 2.23 -12.68 7.68
N ILE A 611 3.11 -11.78 8.14
CA ILE A 611 4.47 -12.14 8.56
C ILE A 611 4.46 -13.06 9.78
N ALA A 612 3.54 -12.87 10.73
CA ALA A 612 3.37 -13.77 11.87
C ALA A 612 3.06 -15.21 11.40
N VAL A 613 2.16 -15.39 10.42
CA VAL A 613 1.89 -16.72 9.83
C VAL A 613 3.17 -17.32 9.24
N LEU A 614 3.97 -16.55 8.49
CA LEU A 614 5.24 -17.04 7.93
C LEU A 614 6.24 -17.45 9.02
N ASN A 615 6.34 -16.67 10.11
CA ASN A 615 7.23 -16.99 11.23
C ASN A 615 6.78 -18.27 11.96
N LEU A 616 5.47 -18.43 12.20
CA LEU A 616 4.90 -19.64 12.79
C LEU A 616 5.20 -20.86 11.92
N MET A 617 5.04 -20.74 10.60
CA MET A 617 5.36 -21.83 9.67
C MET A 617 6.86 -22.14 9.63
N ALA A 618 7.73 -21.14 9.68
CA ALA A 618 9.18 -21.33 9.73
C ALA A 618 9.62 -22.03 11.04
N LEU A 619 9.07 -21.64 12.19
CA LEU A 619 9.35 -22.29 13.48
C LEU A 619 8.81 -23.73 13.53
N HIS A 620 7.63 -23.98 12.97
CA HIS A 620 7.11 -25.34 12.83
C HIS A 620 8.04 -26.23 11.99
N ARG A 621 8.59 -25.72 10.89
CA ARG A 621 9.58 -26.48 10.08
C ARG A 621 10.87 -26.74 10.83
N ALA A 622 11.31 -25.78 11.66
CA ALA A 622 12.50 -25.93 12.48
C ALA A 622 12.32 -26.95 13.61
N ASP A 623 11.09 -27.23 14.02
CA ASP A 623 10.74 -28.13 15.13
C ASP A 623 9.50 -28.97 14.79
N ALA A 624 9.71 -30.03 14.01
CA ALA A 624 8.63 -30.85 13.46
C ALA A 624 7.77 -31.59 14.52
N GLY A 625 8.22 -31.66 15.77
CA GLY A 625 7.46 -32.24 16.89
C GLY A 625 6.46 -31.28 17.52
N GLU A 626 6.60 -29.98 17.27
CA GLU A 626 5.81 -28.93 17.89
C GLU A 626 4.71 -28.42 16.94
N THR A 627 3.46 -28.76 17.24
CA THR A 627 2.32 -28.38 16.39
C THR A 627 1.67 -27.07 16.79
N ARG A 628 2.00 -26.48 17.96
CA ARG A 628 1.34 -25.25 18.45
C ARG A 628 1.43 -24.10 17.44
N TYR A 629 2.56 -23.98 16.76
CA TYR A 629 2.77 -22.94 15.75
C TYR A 629 1.94 -23.21 14.48
N LEU A 630 1.89 -24.46 14.03
CA LEU A 630 1.05 -24.86 12.90
C LEU A 630 -0.44 -24.62 13.21
N ASP A 631 -0.89 -24.99 14.40
CA ASP A 631 -2.27 -24.80 14.82
C ASP A 631 -2.64 -23.31 14.94
N LEU A 632 -1.73 -22.48 15.46
CA LEU A 632 -1.94 -21.04 15.54
C LEU A 632 -1.91 -20.36 14.16
N ALA A 633 -1.06 -20.82 13.24
CA ALA A 633 -1.09 -20.37 11.85
C ALA A 633 -2.45 -20.65 11.20
N GLY A 634 -2.99 -21.86 11.40
CA GLY A 634 -4.33 -22.23 10.95
C GLY A 634 -5.43 -21.35 11.55
N LYS A 635 -5.40 -21.10 12.86
CA LYS A 635 -6.35 -20.18 13.53
C LYS A 635 -6.28 -18.76 12.99
N THR A 636 -5.07 -18.28 12.67
CA THR A 636 -4.86 -16.94 12.10
C THR A 636 -5.42 -16.86 10.68
N LEU A 637 -5.17 -17.87 9.84
CA LEU A 637 -5.76 -17.98 8.49
C LEU A 637 -7.29 -18.03 8.55
N ASP A 638 -7.85 -18.81 9.48
CA ASP A 638 -9.29 -18.90 9.71
C ASP A 638 -9.90 -17.54 10.08
N ALA A 639 -9.24 -16.77 10.95
CA ALA A 639 -9.69 -15.45 11.39
C ALA A 639 -9.83 -14.47 10.23
N PHE A 640 -8.94 -14.55 9.24
CA PHE A 640 -8.99 -13.68 8.06
C PHE A 640 -9.64 -14.32 6.84
N SER A 641 -10.13 -15.56 6.95
CA SER A 641 -10.70 -16.30 5.82
C SER A 641 -11.83 -15.57 5.06
N PRO A 642 -12.75 -14.83 5.71
CA PRO A 642 -13.79 -14.10 4.97
C PRO A 642 -13.21 -12.96 4.13
N PHE A 643 -12.25 -12.22 4.69
CA PHE A 643 -11.57 -11.14 3.98
C PHE A 643 -10.71 -11.68 2.85
N LEU A 644 -9.92 -12.72 3.13
CA LEU A 644 -9.03 -13.36 2.16
C LEU A 644 -9.80 -13.94 0.98
N ALA A 645 -10.96 -14.54 1.20
CA ALA A 645 -11.84 -15.00 0.13
C ALA A 645 -12.48 -13.85 -0.67
N GLN A 646 -12.78 -12.72 -0.03
CA GLN A 646 -13.42 -11.58 -0.69
C GLN A 646 -12.46 -10.74 -1.54
N ASN A 647 -11.27 -10.45 -1.00
CA ASN A 647 -10.27 -9.53 -1.56
C ASN A 647 -8.84 -10.09 -1.44
N PRO A 648 -8.54 -11.26 -2.05
CA PRO A 648 -7.26 -11.94 -1.89
C PRO A 648 -6.05 -11.09 -2.35
N ALA A 649 -6.20 -10.27 -3.39
CA ALA A 649 -5.10 -9.43 -3.90
C ALA A 649 -4.67 -8.30 -2.95
N SER A 650 -5.44 -7.99 -1.90
CA SER A 650 -5.06 -7.04 -0.86
C SER A 650 -4.31 -7.70 0.30
N MET A 651 -4.11 -9.02 0.26
CA MET A 651 -3.45 -9.82 1.29
C MET A 651 -2.41 -10.80 0.69
N PRO A 652 -1.55 -10.37 -0.25
CA PRO A 652 -0.54 -11.24 -0.87
C PRO A 652 0.35 -12.01 0.11
N ILE A 653 0.78 -11.41 1.23
CA ILE A 653 1.65 -12.11 2.19
C ILE A 653 0.88 -13.20 2.94
N MET A 654 -0.39 -12.94 3.27
CA MET A 654 -1.28 -13.95 3.83
C MET A 654 -1.52 -15.11 2.84
N LEU A 655 -1.60 -14.84 1.54
CA LEU A 655 -1.70 -15.90 0.51
C LEU A 655 -0.44 -16.76 0.45
N VAL A 656 0.76 -16.17 0.60
CA VAL A 656 2.00 -16.94 0.72
C VAL A 656 1.96 -17.84 1.96
N GLY A 657 1.54 -17.28 3.12
CA GLY A 657 1.36 -18.06 4.34
C GLY A 657 0.34 -19.19 4.22
N LEU A 658 -0.77 -18.95 3.52
CA LEU A 658 -1.79 -19.96 3.22
C LEU A 658 -1.21 -21.11 2.38
N LEU A 659 -0.41 -20.79 1.37
CA LEU A 659 0.25 -21.80 0.53
C LEU A 659 1.25 -22.64 1.32
N GLU A 660 2.07 -21.99 2.16
CA GLU A 660 2.99 -22.68 3.06
C GLU A 660 2.26 -23.60 4.05
N TYR A 661 1.11 -23.15 4.57
CA TYR A 661 0.25 -23.96 5.43
C TYR A 661 -0.31 -25.18 4.67
N HIS A 662 -0.77 -24.99 3.42
CA HIS A 662 -1.29 -26.08 2.59
C HIS A 662 -0.24 -27.11 2.17
N ASP A 663 1.03 -26.74 2.09
CA ASP A 663 2.12 -27.69 1.84
C ASP A 663 2.21 -28.75 2.96
N VAL A 664 1.86 -28.36 4.20
CA VAL A 664 1.87 -29.24 5.39
C VAL A 664 0.48 -29.85 5.65
N ARG A 665 -0.58 -29.05 5.50
CA ARG A 665 -1.98 -29.45 5.68
C ARG A 665 -2.77 -29.18 4.40
N PRO A 666 -2.71 -30.10 3.41
CA PRO A 666 -3.43 -29.93 2.16
C PRO A 666 -4.92 -29.64 2.42
N PRO A 667 -5.55 -28.77 1.62
CA PRO A 667 -6.98 -28.51 1.77
C PRO A 667 -7.71 -29.84 1.63
N GLN A 668 -8.59 -30.14 2.59
CA GLN A 668 -9.41 -31.34 2.50
C GLN A 668 -10.22 -31.24 1.20
N LYS A 669 -10.08 -32.24 0.32
CA LYS A 669 -10.99 -32.35 -0.83
C LYS A 669 -12.40 -32.35 -0.26
N PRO A 670 -13.30 -31.48 -0.76
CA PRO A 670 -14.70 -31.62 -0.42
C PRO A 670 -15.11 -33.06 -0.72
N ALA A 671 -15.78 -33.74 0.22
CA ALA A 671 -16.23 -35.11 0.01
C ALA A 671 -16.94 -35.23 -1.35
N PRO A 672 -16.84 -36.34 -2.10
CA PRO A 672 -17.59 -36.52 -3.34
C PRO A 672 -19.10 -36.39 -3.02
N GLY A 673 -19.71 -35.27 -3.41
CA GLY A 673 -21.09 -34.91 -3.02
C GLY A 673 -21.19 -33.65 -2.15
N ALA A 674 -20.13 -33.23 -1.51
CA ALA A 674 -19.97 -31.89 -0.93
C ALA A 674 -19.36 -30.96 -1.99
N SER A 675 -20.12 -30.65 -3.04
CA SER A 675 -20.03 -29.27 -3.56
C SER A 675 -20.21 -28.39 -2.34
N ALA A 676 -19.33 -27.41 -2.11
CA ALA A 676 -19.65 -26.37 -1.14
C ALA A 676 -21.08 -25.92 -1.47
N ASP A 677 -22.00 -26.07 -0.52
CA ASP A 677 -23.31 -25.42 -0.54
C ASP A 677 -23.07 -23.91 -0.36
N ALA A 678 -22.28 -23.31 -1.25
CA ALA A 678 -22.60 -21.99 -1.72
C ALA A 678 -24.01 -22.19 -2.31
N PRO A 679 -25.05 -21.60 -1.70
CA PRO A 679 -26.36 -21.66 -2.33
C PRO A 679 -26.15 -21.17 -3.76
N LYS A 680 -26.62 -21.93 -4.75
CA LYS A 680 -26.59 -21.52 -6.17
C LYS A 680 -27.54 -20.35 -6.34
N VAL A 681 -27.19 -19.22 -5.73
CA VAL A 681 -27.99 -18.00 -5.64
C VAL A 681 -27.98 -17.26 -6.94
N VAL A 682 -27.00 -17.52 -7.80
CA VAL A 682 -26.93 -16.98 -9.16
C VAL A 682 -26.60 -18.12 -10.10
N SER A 683 -27.38 -18.24 -11.16
CA SER A 683 -27.08 -19.07 -12.31
C SER A 683 -27.14 -18.24 -13.58
N ALA A 684 -26.40 -18.64 -14.61
CA ALA A 684 -26.36 -17.93 -15.86
C ALA A 684 -26.37 -18.89 -17.06
N GLN A 685 -27.06 -18.49 -18.12
CA GLN A 685 -27.08 -19.18 -19.40
C GLN A 685 -26.96 -18.15 -20.51
N ALA A 686 -26.27 -18.50 -21.59
CA ALA A 686 -26.15 -17.65 -22.76
C ALA A 686 -26.92 -18.26 -23.94
N LYS A 687 -27.60 -17.40 -24.71
CA LYS A 687 -28.26 -17.78 -25.95
C LYS A 687 -27.87 -16.82 -27.07
N VAL A 688 -27.58 -17.38 -28.24
CA VAL A 688 -27.37 -16.60 -29.47
C VAL A 688 -28.70 -16.01 -29.90
N VAL A 689 -28.74 -14.74 -30.28
CA VAL A 689 -29.96 -14.12 -30.83
C VAL A 689 -30.35 -14.84 -32.12
N GLU A 690 -31.62 -15.20 -32.27
CA GLU A 690 -32.13 -15.97 -33.40
C GLU A 690 -31.93 -15.27 -34.76
N GLY A 691 -31.89 -16.07 -35.84
CA GLY A 691 -31.76 -15.56 -37.21
C GLY A 691 -30.33 -15.19 -37.64
N GLN A 692 -29.34 -15.33 -36.76
CA GLN A 692 -27.93 -15.09 -37.09
C GLN A 692 -27.29 -16.27 -37.83
N LYS A 693 -26.43 -15.96 -38.80
CA LYS A 693 -25.51 -16.92 -39.45
C LYS A 693 -24.06 -16.49 -39.15
N PRO A 694 -23.50 -16.87 -37.98
CA PRO A 694 -22.13 -16.51 -37.61
C PRO A 694 -21.14 -16.99 -38.67
N LYS A 695 -20.17 -16.15 -39.02
CA LYS A 695 -19.06 -16.48 -39.93
C LYS A 695 -17.74 -16.02 -39.34
N ALA A 696 -16.63 -16.59 -39.76
CA ALA A 696 -15.29 -16.14 -39.36
C ALA A 696 -15.13 -14.63 -39.62
N GLY A 697 -14.57 -13.90 -38.65
CA GLY A 697 -14.48 -12.44 -38.73
C GLY A 697 -15.79 -11.69 -38.57
N GLY A 698 -16.93 -12.34 -38.31
CA GLY A 698 -18.26 -11.74 -38.16
C GLY A 698 -18.64 -11.42 -36.72
N ALA A 699 -19.58 -10.48 -36.53
CA ALA A 699 -20.14 -10.19 -35.20
C ALA A 699 -21.24 -11.21 -34.82
N VAL A 700 -21.31 -11.54 -33.54
CA VAL A 700 -22.29 -12.46 -32.94
C VAL A 700 -22.96 -11.75 -31.76
N ALA A 701 -24.28 -11.64 -31.80
CA ALA A 701 -25.09 -11.14 -30.71
C ALA A 701 -25.57 -12.28 -29.81
N VAL A 702 -25.44 -12.09 -28.50
CA VAL A 702 -25.76 -13.07 -27.46
C VAL A 702 -26.54 -12.36 -26.35
N VAL A 703 -27.45 -13.07 -25.70
CA VAL A 703 -28.09 -12.62 -24.47
C VAL A 703 -27.68 -13.58 -23.36
N VAL A 704 -27.10 -13.03 -22.28
CA VAL A 704 -26.81 -13.79 -21.05
C VAL A 704 -27.96 -13.56 -20.07
N SER A 705 -28.70 -14.62 -19.76
CA SER A 705 -29.76 -14.61 -18.76
C SER A 705 -29.20 -15.03 -17.40
N LEU A 706 -29.25 -14.14 -16.42
CA LEU A 706 -28.98 -14.43 -15.02
C LEU A 706 -30.30 -14.78 -14.32
N ALA A 707 -30.27 -15.78 -13.46
CA ALA A 707 -31.34 -16.07 -12.51
C ALA A 707 -30.77 -16.00 -11.09
N ILE A 708 -31.31 -15.07 -10.30
CA ILE A 708 -30.90 -14.76 -8.93
C ILE A 708 -31.99 -15.28 -7.98
N GLN A 709 -31.59 -16.05 -6.98
CA GLN A 709 -32.47 -16.63 -5.99
C GLN A 709 -33.22 -15.54 -5.21
N SER A 710 -34.49 -15.78 -4.88
CA SER A 710 -35.29 -14.85 -4.09
C SER A 710 -34.63 -14.53 -2.75
N GLY A 711 -34.65 -13.25 -2.36
CA GLY A 711 -33.96 -12.73 -1.17
C GLY A 711 -32.48 -12.41 -1.39
N TRP A 712 -31.93 -12.69 -2.58
CA TRP A 712 -30.57 -12.32 -2.97
C TRP A 712 -30.58 -11.30 -4.11
N HIS A 713 -29.52 -10.51 -4.17
CA HIS A 713 -29.25 -9.55 -5.23
C HIS A 713 -27.78 -9.60 -5.65
N VAL A 714 -27.47 -9.11 -6.85
CA VAL A 714 -26.09 -8.80 -7.27
C VAL A 714 -25.98 -7.33 -7.64
N TYR A 715 -24.78 -6.76 -7.57
CA TYR A 715 -24.58 -5.38 -7.98
C TYR A 715 -24.68 -5.23 -9.51
N ALA A 716 -25.48 -4.27 -9.96
CA ALA A 716 -25.63 -3.93 -11.37
C ALA A 716 -24.35 -3.28 -11.92
N ASN A 717 -24.28 -3.11 -13.25
CA ASN A 717 -23.18 -2.39 -13.87
C ASN A 717 -23.72 -1.20 -14.69
N PRO A 718 -23.37 0.04 -14.32
CA PRO A 718 -22.56 0.43 -13.14
C PRO A 718 -23.28 0.23 -11.80
N THR A 719 -22.52 0.11 -10.71
CA THR A 719 -23.04 -0.04 -9.33
C THR A 719 -23.51 1.29 -8.71
N GLY A 720 -22.99 2.42 -9.22
CA GLY A 720 -23.10 3.75 -8.60
C GLY A 720 -22.08 4.03 -7.50
N GLN A 721 -21.22 3.07 -7.14
CA GLN A 721 -20.21 3.19 -6.07
C GLN A 721 -18.90 2.50 -6.48
N GLU A 722 -17.76 3.21 -6.38
CA GLU A 722 -16.46 2.71 -6.86
C GLU A 722 -15.93 1.49 -6.08
N PHE A 723 -16.33 1.32 -4.81
CA PHE A 723 -15.85 0.22 -3.96
C PHE A 723 -16.67 -1.08 -4.08
N LEU A 724 -17.78 -1.06 -4.81
CA LEU A 724 -18.63 -2.24 -5.01
C LEU A 724 -18.27 -2.97 -6.30
N LYS A 725 -18.29 -4.31 -6.27
CA LYS A 725 -17.91 -5.15 -7.42
C LYS A 725 -19.10 -5.32 -8.38
N PRO A 726 -19.14 -4.63 -9.54
CA PRO A 726 -20.24 -4.77 -10.49
C PRO A 726 -20.29 -6.18 -11.08
N THR A 727 -21.50 -6.58 -11.50
CA THR A 727 -21.65 -7.74 -12.39
C THR A 727 -20.98 -7.44 -13.73
N THR A 728 -19.99 -8.25 -14.12
CA THR A 728 -19.25 -8.06 -15.37
C THR A 728 -19.22 -9.34 -16.20
N ILE A 729 -19.24 -9.20 -17.52
CA ILE A 729 -19.09 -10.29 -18.49
C ILE A 729 -17.88 -9.99 -19.36
N THR A 730 -16.94 -10.94 -19.43
CA THR A 730 -15.77 -10.88 -20.30
C THR A 730 -15.64 -12.16 -21.14
N LEU A 731 -14.85 -12.12 -22.21
CA LEU A 731 -14.42 -13.34 -22.89
C LEU A 731 -13.34 -14.04 -22.06
N GLU A 732 -13.36 -15.37 -22.02
CA GLU A 732 -12.21 -16.14 -21.52
C GLU A 732 -10.98 -15.91 -22.42
N ALA A 733 -9.78 -16.06 -21.85
CA ALA A 733 -8.56 -15.91 -22.61
C ALA A 733 -8.42 -17.03 -23.67
N GLY A 734 -7.82 -16.70 -24.82
CA GLY A 734 -7.54 -17.66 -25.89
C GLY A 734 -8.77 -18.16 -26.66
N GLN A 735 -9.94 -17.56 -26.46
CA GLN A 735 -11.13 -17.88 -27.24
C GLN A 735 -10.99 -17.35 -28.68
N PRO A 736 -11.55 -18.02 -29.70
CA PRO A 736 -11.57 -17.53 -31.08
C PRO A 736 -12.59 -16.40 -31.29
N ALA A 737 -12.70 -15.50 -30.32
CA ALA A 737 -13.56 -14.34 -30.28
C ALA A 737 -12.81 -13.13 -29.68
N GLU A 738 -13.16 -11.94 -30.14
CA GLU A 738 -12.53 -10.67 -29.79
C GLU A 738 -13.58 -9.54 -29.72
N SER A 739 -13.19 -8.34 -29.27
CA SER A 739 -14.03 -7.14 -29.32
C SER A 739 -15.41 -7.29 -28.65
N ILE A 740 -15.45 -7.83 -27.42
CA ILE A 740 -16.71 -7.96 -26.68
C ILE A 740 -17.22 -6.58 -26.23
N ARG A 741 -18.51 -6.34 -26.47
CA ARG A 741 -19.28 -5.20 -25.96
C ARG A 741 -20.50 -5.72 -25.23
N VAL A 742 -20.68 -5.34 -23.98
CA VAL A 742 -21.79 -5.76 -23.12
C VAL A 742 -22.69 -4.56 -22.88
N ASP A 743 -23.97 -4.71 -23.19
CA ASP A 743 -24.98 -3.69 -22.99
C ASP A 743 -25.72 -4.00 -21.67
N TYR A 744 -25.19 -3.54 -20.54
CA TYR A 744 -25.76 -3.83 -19.22
C TYR A 744 -27.12 -3.13 -19.01
N PRO A 745 -28.17 -3.85 -18.56
CA PRO A 745 -29.46 -3.23 -18.25
C PRO A 745 -29.36 -2.35 -17.00
N GLY A 746 -30.24 -1.35 -16.87
CA GLY A 746 -30.31 -0.53 -15.66
C GLY A 746 -30.65 -1.36 -14.43
N GLY A 747 -29.91 -1.18 -13.34
CA GLY A 747 -30.22 -1.78 -12.04
C GLY A 747 -31.28 -1.01 -11.27
N LYS A 748 -31.96 -1.68 -10.33
CA LYS A 748 -32.89 -1.04 -9.40
C LYS A 748 -32.10 -0.40 -8.25
N ALA A 749 -32.28 0.89 -8.05
CA ALA A 749 -31.61 1.60 -6.95
C ALA A 749 -32.23 1.20 -5.60
N GLN A 750 -31.40 0.80 -4.64
CA GLN A 750 -31.82 0.43 -3.29
C GLN A 750 -30.76 0.83 -2.27
N THR A 751 -31.19 1.35 -1.11
CA THR A 751 -30.27 1.67 -0.01
C THR A 751 -30.05 0.45 0.86
N LEU A 752 -28.82 -0.05 0.90
CA LEU A 752 -28.42 -1.17 1.74
C LEU A 752 -27.67 -0.63 2.97
N ALA A 753 -28.38 -0.39 4.07
CA ALA A 753 -27.84 0.27 5.27
C ALA A 753 -26.60 -0.43 5.88
N SER A 754 -26.40 -1.72 5.59
CA SER A 754 -25.24 -2.52 5.99
C SER A 754 -24.01 -2.35 5.07
N VAL A 755 -24.19 -1.81 3.86
CA VAL A 755 -23.17 -1.74 2.80
C VAL A 755 -22.82 -0.29 2.43
N SER A 756 -23.82 0.55 2.19
CA SER A 756 -23.64 1.96 1.83
C SER A 756 -24.80 2.82 2.33
N PRO A 757 -24.53 4.03 2.85
CA PRO A 757 -25.59 5.00 3.15
C PRO A 757 -26.26 5.56 1.88
N GLU A 758 -25.66 5.38 0.71
CA GLU A 758 -26.20 5.82 -0.58
C GLU A 758 -26.88 4.69 -1.35
N PRO A 759 -27.86 5.00 -2.23
CA PRO A 759 -28.49 3.98 -3.06
C PRO A 759 -27.48 3.30 -3.99
N VAL A 760 -27.53 1.98 -4.03
CA VAL A 760 -26.73 1.14 -4.93
C VAL A 760 -27.64 0.52 -6.00
N SER A 761 -27.14 0.37 -7.22
CA SER A 761 -27.91 -0.26 -8.29
C SER A 761 -27.76 -1.78 -8.23
N LEU A 762 -28.89 -2.49 -8.12
CA LEU A 762 -28.96 -3.94 -7.91
C LEU A 762 -29.71 -4.65 -9.05
N TYR A 763 -29.36 -5.91 -9.26
CA TYR A 763 -30.11 -6.89 -10.04
C TYR A 763 -30.74 -7.92 -9.09
N GLU A 764 -32.02 -8.22 -9.32
CA GLU A 764 -32.80 -9.20 -8.57
C GLU A 764 -33.60 -10.08 -9.55
N GLY A 765 -33.89 -11.32 -9.16
CA GLY A 765 -34.68 -12.24 -10.00
C GLY A 765 -33.99 -12.57 -11.33
N LYS A 766 -34.72 -12.45 -12.44
CA LYS A 766 -34.19 -12.76 -13.78
C LYS A 766 -33.72 -11.48 -14.48
N VAL A 767 -32.48 -11.46 -14.94
CA VAL A 767 -31.90 -10.32 -15.69
C VAL A 767 -31.34 -10.82 -17.02
N GLU A 768 -31.63 -10.10 -18.10
CA GLU A 768 -31.10 -10.40 -19.43
C GLU A 768 -30.08 -9.33 -19.81
N ILE A 769 -28.86 -9.76 -20.11
CA ILE A 769 -27.73 -8.89 -20.44
C ILE A 769 -27.33 -9.15 -21.90
N PRO A 770 -27.76 -8.29 -22.83
CA PRO A 770 -27.32 -8.36 -24.22
C PRO A 770 -25.82 -8.07 -24.33
N LEU A 771 -25.15 -8.79 -25.23
CA LEU A 771 -23.77 -8.53 -25.59
C LEU A 771 -23.51 -8.88 -27.05
N ARG A 772 -22.41 -8.35 -27.59
CA ARG A 772 -21.90 -8.69 -28.91
C ARG A 772 -20.41 -8.94 -28.83
N PHE A 773 -19.91 -9.94 -29.54
CA PHE A 773 -18.47 -10.12 -29.77
C PHE A 773 -18.22 -10.44 -31.24
N ARG A 774 -16.97 -10.34 -31.68
CA ARG A 774 -16.56 -10.67 -33.04
C ARG A 774 -15.80 -11.99 -33.05
N LEU A 775 -16.12 -12.92 -33.95
CA LEU A 775 -15.30 -14.11 -34.15
C LEU A 775 -14.00 -13.71 -34.84
N THR A 776 -12.89 -14.32 -34.44
CA THR A 776 -11.60 -14.13 -35.11
C THR A 776 -11.66 -14.69 -36.55
N LYS A 777 -10.77 -14.21 -37.43
CA LYS A 777 -10.66 -14.76 -38.80
C LYS A 777 -10.21 -16.21 -38.85
N ALA A 778 -9.59 -16.71 -37.77
CA ALA A 778 -9.12 -18.08 -37.62
C ALA A 778 -10.20 -19.06 -37.14
N ALA A 779 -11.42 -18.59 -36.88
CA ALA A 779 -12.51 -19.45 -36.41
C ALA A 779 -12.96 -20.42 -37.52
N ALA A 780 -12.77 -21.73 -37.30
CA ALA A 780 -13.10 -22.76 -38.28
C ALA A 780 -14.63 -22.93 -38.47
N PRO A 781 -15.10 -23.24 -39.70
CA PRO A 781 -16.50 -23.61 -39.94
C PRO A 781 -16.96 -24.81 -39.09
N GLY A 782 -18.23 -24.83 -38.71
CA GLY A 782 -18.81 -25.90 -37.90
C GLY A 782 -19.14 -25.48 -36.46
N LYS A 783 -19.29 -26.46 -35.55
CA LYS A 783 -19.68 -26.20 -34.15
C LYS A 783 -18.53 -25.53 -33.40
N LEU A 784 -18.81 -24.39 -32.79
CA LEU A 784 -17.86 -23.65 -31.98
C LEU A 784 -18.47 -23.34 -30.60
N ARG A 785 -17.69 -23.54 -29.54
CA ARG A 785 -18.04 -23.12 -28.19
C ARG A 785 -17.14 -21.95 -27.78
N VAL A 786 -17.76 -20.81 -27.47
CA VAL A 786 -17.09 -19.63 -26.91
C VAL A 786 -17.42 -19.54 -25.43
N LEU A 787 -16.42 -19.41 -24.57
CA LEU A 787 -16.60 -19.31 -23.13
C LEU A 787 -16.60 -17.84 -22.68
N LEU A 788 -17.66 -17.44 -21.99
CA LEU A 788 -17.76 -16.16 -21.30
C LEU A 788 -17.46 -16.34 -19.81
N ARG A 789 -16.85 -15.35 -19.17
CA ARG A 789 -16.71 -15.26 -17.72
C ARG A 789 -17.68 -14.21 -17.18
N LEU A 790 -18.64 -14.64 -16.38
CA LEU A 790 -19.52 -13.77 -15.61
C LEU A 790 -18.96 -13.63 -14.19
N LYS A 791 -18.50 -12.45 -13.79
CA LYS A 791 -18.13 -12.14 -12.41
C LYS A 791 -19.26 -11.39 -11.72
N PHE A 792 -19.57 -11.73 -10.47
CA PHE A 792 -20.57 -11.05 -9.67
C PHE A 792 -20.27 -11.21 -8.18
N GLN A 793 -20.94 -10.41 -7.35
CA GLN A 793 -21.01 -10.63 -5.91
C GLN A 793 -22.48 -10.69 -5.51
N ALA A 794 -22.89 -11.80 -4.90
CA ALA A 794 -24.26 -12.00 -4.42
C ALA A 794 -24.37 -11.61 -2.95
N CYS A 795 -25.39 -10.84 -2.60
CA CYS A 795 -25.66 -10.36 -1.26
C CYS A 795 -27.13 -10.53 -0.90
N ASP A 796 -27.41 -10.62 0.40
CA ASP A 796 -28.73 -10.42 0.99
C ASP A 796 -28.70 -9.18 1.91
N ASP A 797 -29.78 -8.90 2.64
CA ASP A 797 -29.88 -7.73 3.53
C ASP A 797 -28.86 -7.74 4.70
N LYS A 798 -28.23 -8.88 4.98
CA LYS A 798 -27.40 -9.12 6.17
C LYS A 798 -25.94 -9.44 5.82
N VAL A 799 -25.67 -10.09 4.69
CA VAL A 799 -24.35 -10.61 4.32
C VAL A 799 -24.15 -10.65 2.81
N CYS A 800 -22.92 -10.42 2.39
CA CYS A 800 -22.45 -10.70 1.03
C CYS A 800 -21.65 -12.00 1.00
N LEU A 801 -21.88 -12.82 -0.03
CA LEU A 801 -20.99 -13.93 -0.35
C LEU A 801 -19.68 -13.40 -0.95
N ALA A 802 -18.67 -14.26 -0.95
CA ALA A 802 -17.44 -13.99 -1.69
C ALA A 802 -17.78 -13.76 -3.19
N PRO A 803 -17.06 -12.85 -3.88
CA PRO A 803 -17.21 -12.66 -5.31
C PRO A 803 -17.01 -14.00 -6.02
N ALA A 804 -17.89 -14.30 -6.96
CA ALA A 804 -17.89 -15.55 -7.68
C ALA A 804 -17.77 -15.30 -9.19
N SER A 805 -17.25 -16.30 -9.89
CA SER A 805 -17.21 -16.33 -11.35
C SER A 805 -17.97 -17.55 -11.87
N LEU A 806 -18.79 -17.37 -12.89
CA LEU A 806 -19.40 -18.44 -13.66
C LEU A 806 -18.84 -18.45 -15.08
N VAL A 807 -18.44 -19.62 -15.56
CA VAL A 807 -18.14 -19.82 -16.98
C VAL A 807 -19.45 -20.12 -17.69
N VAL A 808 -19.83 -19.24 -18.62
CA VAL A 808 -21.07 -19.34 -19.38
C VAL A 808 -20.74 -19.72 -20.83
N PRO A 809 -20.99 -20.98 -21.23
CA PRO A 809 -20.71 -21.40 -22.60
C PRO A 809 -21.73 -20.81 -23.57
N VAL A 810 -21.24 -20.37 -24.72
CA VAL A 810 -22.03 -19.94 -25.88
C VAL A 810 -21.77 -20.93 -27.00
N ASP A 811 -22.77 -21.72 -27.34
CA ASP A 811 -22.70 -22.68 -28.45
C ASP A 811 -23.16 -22.04 -29.75
N LEU A 812 -22.28 -22.06 -30.75
CA LEU A 812 -22.46 -21.46 -32.07
C LEU A 812 -22.26 -22.51 -33.18
N THR A 813 -22.85 -22.28 -34.35
CA THR A 813 -22.48 -22.96 -35.59
C THR A 813 -22.00 -21.93 -36.59
N ILE A 814 -20.72 -21.99 -36.96
CA ILE A 814 -20.10 -21.09 -37.93
C ILE A 814 -20.42 -21.61 -39.33
N ALA A 815 -20.97 -20.72 -40.17
CA ALA A 815 -21.22 -20.99 -41.58
C ALA A 815 -19.91 -21.24 -42.34
N PRO A 816 -19.94 -22.05 -43.42
CA PRO A 816 -18.80 -22.30 -44.30
C PRO A 816 -18.13 -21.02 -44.81
#